data_AF-A0A6V7PM01-F1
#
_entry.id   AF-A0A6V7PM01-F1
#
_cell.length_a   1.000
_cell.length_b   1.000
_cell.length_c   1.000
_cell.angle_alpha   90.00
_cell.angle_beta   90.00
_cell.angle_gamma   90.00
#
_symmetry.space_group_name_H-M   'P 1'
#
loop_
_entity.id
_entity.type
_entity.pdbx_description
1 polymer ?
#
loop_
_entity_poly.entity_id
_entity_poly.type
_entity_poly.pdbx_seq_one_letter_code
_entity_poly.pdbx_strand_id
1 'polypeptide(L)'
;MAFYVAAPLSGNLPSTSRARRSSADHNHAALNLKPRFLIILKAQKRKNYSLHLIKSVVKKLKSNISNGDDGKTEPARVLLERLYAKTQNLDFNCLEDAEISTSLKVLKSDIEAALLALRRKEEDLHDAEKRVLIEQRKLNRTKKDLERQEDEISAASARQQQMEEELKKTKGNLASQAIQISDLKIFIEEQGKEIARSATSLSERGSEIEKLKSDVMKKNEEAAILRSEIELKDRLLQEANETLRKQEAEIEDLRKELEGKEFELAESNKLRKSKENELKIMEVELEKQTVEWLAAREEFMELTKHMDDMKETTEDFKRVTSLLAAFRSELIASQESLASSHRKLEDQALQFEKQMQELSEQRVLLMSYSENLKFAQLEVDSKANELRAAHAICEELESNLLKEREMVEHLQQGLSRERESLEQKSTETRSLQNELRDKEMQFQNSQSLLQEKESELAEARLQIQHMKSELASIQLIVQEKDSDLSDAKNKLVELSNEIVALQQLTKSKEDQLVQAMSTLQDKEEYIQIMQQELDYIRLRSLEATSVVQKIARLTDKLVISVEGEEEEALTNDTDYSAAFMKQKQLETQLEMVKELLRQKEMEFLDAQRVLTVKQEELEAVHRRWDMREKELEKMEKELFRDADGLEKLYSLAQERIGNRSVGELAIEKLQIEATQLEAEAATTALRKIADMTNQLLKDGYASSNSGTSSFVPPIGEVEKGGGSNLNKNFDVLVKTEKEVAGLFALTENLVKEAGISSFSE
;
A
#
# COMPACT_ATOMS: atom_id res chain seq x y z
N MET A 1 -2.92 37.95 11.54
CA MET A 1 -2.45 37.45 10.21
C MET A 1 -2.50 35.93 10.24
N ALA A 2 -2.65 35.28 9.09
CA ALA A 2 -3.05 33.87 9.01
C ALA A 2 -1.94 32.88 9.42
N PHE A 3 -2.36 31.76 10.01
CA PHE A 3 -1.53 30.57 10.23
C PHE A 3 -1.44 29.75 8.93
N TYR A 4 -0.27 29.19 8.65
CA TYR A 4 -0.13 27.92 7.93
C TYR A 4 1.04 27.13 8.52
N VAL A 5 0.75 25.99 9.13
CA VAL A 5 1.73 25.01 9.59
C VAL A 5 1.64 23.83 8.62
N ALA A 6 2.73 23.55 7.90
CA ALA A 6 2.83 22.39 7.02
C ALA A 6 3.66 21.30 7.71
N ALA A 7 3.08 20.11 7.86
CA ALA A 7 3.77 18.94 8.41
C ALA A 7 4.43 18.12 7.29
N PRO A 8 5.69 17.67 7.44
CA PRO A 8 6.30 16.72 6.52
C PRO A 8 5.98 15.27 6.93
N LEU A 9 5.47 14.49 5.97
CA LEU A 9 5.32 13.04 6.10
C LEU A 9 6.68 12.36 5.91
N SER A 10 7.29 11.84 6.98
CA SER A 10 8.47 10.97 6.92
C SER A 10 8.10 9.53 7.27
N GLY A 11 7.88 8.71 6.25
CA GLY A 11 7.60 7.28 6.40
C GLY A 11 8.88 6.45 6.47
N ASN A 12 9.45 6.29 7.66
CA ASN A 12 10.54 5.33 7.88
C ASN A 12 9.97 3.94 8.26
N LEU A 13 10.11 2.97 7.35
CA LEU A 13 9.84 1.55 7.62
C LEU A 13 11.00 0.93 8.42
N PRO A 14 10.74 0.30 9.59
CA PRO A 14 11.79 -0.43 10.31
C PRO A 14 12.03 -1.80 9.68
N SER A 15 13.19 -1.95 9.05
CA SER A 15 13.72 -3.25 8.62
C SER A 15 14.10 -4.12 9.82
N THR A 16 13.27 -5.10 10.20
CA THR A 16 13.63 -6.11 11.21
C THR A 16 14.17 -7.38 10.57
N SER A 17 15.48 -7.39 10.31
CA SER A 17 16.21 -8.63 10.04
C SER A 17 16.50 -9.36 11.36
N ARG A 18 16.05 -10.62 11.50
CA ARG A 18 16.63 -11.53 12.50
C ARG A 18 16.79 -12.96 12.01
N ALA A 19 18.02 -13.25 11.62
CA ALA A 19 18.72 -14.53 11.71
C ALA A 19 17.87 -15.82 11.62
N ARG A 20 17.79 -16.40 10.42
CA ARG A 20 17.69 -17.86 10.31
C ARG A 20 19.06 -18.47 10.63
N ARG A 21 19.12 -19.35 11.64
CA ARG A 21 20.18 -20.37 11.69
C ARG A 21 19.88 -21.41 10.60
N SER A 22 20.90 -21.88 9.91
CA SER A 22 20.79 -22.98 8.96
C SER A 22 20.84 -24.34 9.67
N SER A 23 20.10 -25.31 9.13
CA SER A 23 20.41 -26.73 9.20
C SER A 23 19.60 -27.48 8.13
N ALA A 24 20.20 -28.49 7.49
CA ALA A 24 19.62 -29.41 6.49
C ALA A 24 19.04 -28.71 5.23
N ASP A 25 19.59 -28.85 4.02
CA ASP A 25 20.40 -29.92 3.44
C ASP A 25 19.67 -31.28 3.38
N HIS A 26 19.34 -31.69 2.16
CA HIS A 26 18.87 -33.01 1.69
C HIS A 26 17.90 -33.83 2.59
N ASN A 27 16.69 -34.10 2.06
CA ASN A 27 16.32 -35.47 1.69
C ASN A 27 14.99 -35.56 0.92
N HIS A 28 14.99 -36.31 -0.18
CA HIS A 28 13.78 -36.93 -0.72
C HIS A 28 13.31 -38.02 0.27
N ALA A 29 12.11 -37.85 0.85
CA ALA A 29 11.45 -38.94 1.56
C ALA A 29 9.93 -38.87 1.33
N ALA A 30 9.37 -39.92 0.72
CA ALA A 30 7.94 -40.04 0.53
C ALA A 30 7.24 -40.29 1.89
N LEU A 31 6.30 -39.41 2.27
CA LEU A 31 5.39 -39.66 3.38
C LEU A 31 3.94 -39.73 2.88
N ASN A 32 3.54 -40.95 2.56
CA ASN A 32 2.15 -41.35 2.42
C ASN A 32 1.43 -41.22 3.78
N LEU A 33 0.89 -40.04 4.09
CA LEU A 33 -0.04 -39.85 5.20
C LEU A 33 -1.46 -39.71 4.65
N LYS A 34 -2.17 -40.83 4.63
CA LYS A 34 -3.59 -40.92 4.24
C LYS A 34 -4.45 -40.04 5.17
N PRO A 35 -5.23 -39.08 4.66
CA PRO A 35 -6.41 -38.64 5.37
C PRO A 35 -7.47 -39.75 5.28
N ARG A 36 -7.53 -40.60 6.30
CA ARG A 36 -8.77 -41.32 6.60
C ARG A 36 -9.79 -40.25 6.99
N PHE A 37 -10.75 -39.93 6.13
CA PHE A 37 -12.18 -39.68 6.44
C PHE A 37 -12.92 -39.28 5.15
N LEU A 38 -14.24 -39.52 5.13
CA LEU A 38 -15.20 -39.11 4.07
C LEU A 38 -15.08 -39.79 2.69
N ILE A 39 -15.24 -41.12 2.67
CA ILE A 39 -16.02 -41.77 1.60
C ILE A 39 -17.48 -41.86 2.08
N ILE A 40 -18.26 -40.81 1.89
CA ILE A 40 -19.72 -40.81 2.13
C ILE A 40 -20.41 -40.02 1.00
N LEU A 41 -21.52 -40.56 0.48
CA LEU A 41 -22.48 -39.95 -0.45
C LEU A 41 -22.04 -39.68 -1.92
N LYS A 42 -21.73 -40.77 -2.65
CA LYS A 42 -22.34 -40.98 -3.99
C LYS A 42 -23.46 -42.02 -3.86
N ALA A 43 -24.69 -41.58 -3.59
CA ALA A 43 -25.83 -42.46 -3.40
C ALA A 43 -27.17 -41.88 -3.90
N GLN A 44 -27.30 -41.66 -5.21
CA GLN A 44 -28.62 -41.53 -5.85
C GLN A 44 -28.68 -42.29 -7.19
N LYS A 45 -28.88 -43.60 -7.06
CA LYS A 45 -29.65 -44.48 -7.98
C LYS A 45 -29.69 -45.90 -7.40
N ARG A 46 -30.25 -46.04 -6.18
CA ARG A 46 -30.63 -47.34 -5.63
C ARG A 46 -32.14 -47.44 -5.48
N LYS A 47 -32.72 -48.18 -6.43
CA LYS A 47 -34.05 -48.75 -6.38
C LYS A 47 -34.26 -49.54 -5.08
N ASN A 48 -35.52 -49.64 -4.65
CA ASN A 48 -36.07 -50.75 -3.86
C ASN A 48 -35.56 -50.94 -2.42
N TYR A 49 -36.02 -50.10 -1.48
CA TYR A 49 -36.03 -50.43 -0.04
C TYR A 49 -37.40 -50.15 0.60
N SER A 50 -38.42 -50.94 0.25
CA SER A 50 -39.72 -50.97 0.95
C SER A 50 -40.35 -52.36 1.09
N LEU A 51 -39.81 -53.40 0.43
CA LEU A 51 -40.43 -54.73 0.40
C LEU A 51 -40.12 -55.66 1.60
N HIS A 52 -39.14 -55.32 2.45
CA HIS A 52 -38.76 -56.19 3.58
C HIS A 52 -39.53 -55.93 4.88
N LEU A 53 -39.99 -54.70 5.15
CA LEU A 53 -40.78 -54.42 6.35
C LEU A 53 -42.19 -55.03 6.26
N ILE A 54 -42.81 -54.96 5.07
CA ILE A 54 -44.14 -55.54 4.81
C ILE A 54 -44.12 -57.07 5.07
N LYS A 55 -43.03 -57.75 4.72
CA LYS A 55 -42.90 -59.21 4.89
C LYS A 55 -42.79 -59.67 6.35
N SER A 56 -42.38 -58.80 7.28
CA SER A 56 -42.36 -59.11 8.72
C SER A 56 -43.71 -58.83 9.39
N VAL A 57 -44.38 -57.73 9.04
CA VAL A 57 -45.72 -57.38 9.52
C VAL A 57 -46.75 -58.42 9.09
N VAL A 58 -46.73 -58.86 7.82
CA VAL A 58 -47.60 -59.95 7.32
C VAL A 58 -47.32 -61.29 8.04
N LYS A 59 -46.08 -61.57 8.45
CA LYS A 59 -45.76 -62.77 9.25
C LYS A 59 -46.34 -62.70 10.67
N LYS A 60 -46.38 -61.52 11.28
CA LYS A 60 -46.93 -61.30 12.64
C LYS A 60 -48.46 -61.24 12.68
N LEU A 61 -49.10 -60.77 11.60
CA LEU A 61 -50.56 -60.88 11.42
C LEU A 61 -51.00 -62.35 11.28
N LYS A 62 -50.22 -63.19 10.58
CA LYS A 62 -50.53 -64.62 10.45
C LYS A 62 -50.35 -65.43 11.73
N SER A 63 -49.51 -65.01 12.69
CA SER A 63 -49.33 -65.71 13.96
C SER A 63 -50.39 -65.38 15.02
N ASN A 64 -51.08 -64.24 14.91
CA ASN A 64 -52.00 -63.76 15.95
C ASN A 64 -53.47 -64.14 15.73
N ILE A 65 -53.78 -64.85 14.63
CA ILE A 65 -55.12 -65.39 14.35
C ILE A 65 -55.26 -66.85 14.85
N SER A 66 -54.20 -67.45 15.40
CA SER A 66 -54.11 -68.89 15.67
C SER A 66 -54.34 -69.32 17.12
N ASN A 67 -54.59 -68.41 18.06
CA ASN A 67 -54.59 -68.73 19.50
C ASN A 67 -55.95 -68.41 20.13
N GLY A 68 -56.73 -69.47 20.39
CA GLY A 68 -58.16 -69.43 20.76
C GLY A 68 -58.99 -69.96 19.58
N ASP A 69 -59.50 -71.18 19.56
CA ASP A 69 -59.89 -72.08 20.67
C ASP A 69 -59.62 -73.55 20.28
N ASP A 70 -58.81 -74.28 21.06
CA ASP A 70 -58.65 -75.76 20.97
C ASP A 70 -59.81 -76.49 21.69
N GLY A 71 -61.02 -75.94 21.56
CA GLY A 71 -62.24 -76.46 22.15
C GLY A 71 -62.81 -77.59 21.31
N LYS A 72 -63.01 -78.76 21.94
CA LYS A 72 -63.65 -79.96 21.35
C LYS A 72 -65.16 -79.77 21.10
N THR A 73 -65.53 -78.73 20.35
CA THR A 73 -66.91 -78.38 20.03
C THR A 73 -67.08 -78.44 18.51
N GLU A 74 -68.07 -79.18 18.02
CA GLU A 74 -68.31 -79.26 16.58
C GLU A 74 -68.66 -77.87 16.00
N PRO A 75 -68.22 -77.54 14.77
CA PRO A 75 -68.50 -76.24 14.19
C PRO A 75 -70.01 -75.97 14.16
N ALA A 76 -70.44 -74.74 14.48
CA ALA A 76 -71.87 -74.37 14.45
C ALA A 76 -72.53 -74.71 13.10
N ARG A 77 -71.78 -74.59 11.99
CA ARG A 77 -72.18 -75.06 10.66
C ARG A 77 -72.53 -76.55 10.63
N VAL A 78 -71.70 -77.41 11.20
CA VAL A 78 -71.88 -78.88 11.23
C VAL A 78 -73.04 -79.27 12.16
N LEU A 79 -73.21 -78.57 13.29
CA LEU A 79 -74.35 -78.75 14.18
C LEU A 79 -75.68 -78.33 13.50
N LEU A 80 -75.69 -77.20 12.78
CA LEU A 80 -76.86 -76.75 12.01
C LEU A 80 -77.18 -77.68 10.83
N GLU A 81 -76.16 -78.17 10.11
CA GLU A 81 -76.33 -79.16 9.03
C GLU A 81 -76.87 -80.49 9.58
N ARG A 82 -76.40 -80.94 10.76
CA ARG A 82 -76.94 -82.11 11.45
C ARG A 82 -78.38 -81.91 11.93
N LEU A 83 -78.69 -80.76 12.52
CA LEU A 83 -80.05 -80.40 12.94
C LEU A 83 -81.02 -80.44 11.76
N TYR A 84 -80.65 -79.79 10.65
CA TYR A 84 -81.43 -79.75 9.42
C TYR A 84 -81.69 -81.16 8.85
N ALA A 85 -80.64 -81.99 8.73
CA ALA A 85 -80.77 -83.37 8.30
C ALA A 85 -81.63 -84.21 9.25
N LYS A 86 -81.56 -83.98 10.57
CA LYS A 86 -82.32 -84.71 11.59
C LYS A 86 -83.80 -84.31 11.58
N THR A 87 -84.12 -83.04 11.36
CA THR A 87 -85.52 -82.59 11.17
C THR A 87 -86.17 -83.15 9.90
N GLN A 88 -85.39 -83.47 8.86
CA GLN A 88 -85.91 -84.10 7.63
C GLN A 88 -86.24 -85.60 7.80
N ASN A 89 -85.81 -86.26 8.88
CA ASN A 89 -86.03 -87.68 9.14
C ASN A 89 -87.15 -87.95 10.17
N LEU A 90 -87.85 -86.92 10.65
CA LEU A 90 -88.95 -87.04 11.61
C LEU A 90 -90.30 -87.24 10.91
N ASP A 91 -90.52 -88.42 10.33
CA ASP A 91 -91.85 -88.84 9.87
C ASP A 91 -92.69 -89.30 11.07
N PHE A 92 -93.67 -88.47 11.48
CA PHE A 92 -94.46 -88.63 12.71
C PHE A 92 -95.44 -89.83 12.73
N ASN A 93 -95.43 -90.70 11.71
CA ASN A 93 -96.52 -91.64 11.45
C ASN A 93 -96.27 -93.12 11.85
N CYS A 94 -95.11 -93.48 12.43
CA CYS A 94 -94.78 -94.89 12.74
C CYS A 94 -93.78 -95.15 13.89
N LEU A 95 -93.69 -94.29 14.91
CA LEU A 95 -92.74 -94.46 16.04
C LEU A 95 -93.47 -94.49 17.39
N GLU A 96 -92.99 -95.32 18.32
CA GLU A 96 -93.52 -95.36 19.70
C GLU A 96 -93.17 -94.06 20.46
N ASP A 97 -94.03 -93.64 21.41
CA ASP A 97 -93.87 -92.39 22.17
C ASP A 97 -92.50 -92.23 22.86
N ALA A 98 -91.84 -93.34 23.19
CA ALA A 98 -90.50 -93.36 23.78
C ALA A 98 -89.40 -92.92 22.78
N GLU A 99 -89.52 -93.27 21.50
CA GLU A 99 -88.55 -92.91 20.46
C GLU A 99 -88.72 -91.45 20.00
N ILE A 100 -89.96 -90.95 19.97
CA ILE A 100 -90.26 -89.54 19.69
C ILE A 100 -89.73 -88.66 20.85
N SER A 101 -90.00 -89.05 22.10
CA SER A 101 -89.55 -88.33 23.30
C SER A 101 -88.02 -88.27 23.40
N THR A 102 -87.33 -89.37 23.14
CA THR A 102 -85.86 -89.40 23.11
C THR A 102 -85.28 -88.60 21.94
N SER A 103 -85.84 -88.73 20.73
CA SER A 103 -85.41 -87.96 19.56
C SER A 103 -85.60 -86.46 19.74
N LEU A 104 -86.72 -86.03 20.32
CA LEU A 104 -87.00 -84.63 20.66
C LEU A 104 -86.03 -84.10 21.72
N LYS A 105 -85.69 -84.92 22.72
CA LYS A 105 -84.73 -84.54 23.77
C LYS A 105 -83.31 -84.36 23.22
N VAL A 106 -82.88 -85.21 22.29
CA VAL A 106 -81.57 -85.05 21.62
C VAL A 106 -81.61 -83.87 20.65
N LEU A 107 -82.70 -83.67 19.89
CA LEU A 107 -82.87 -82.50 19.02
C LEU A 107 -82.80 -81.19 19.83
N LYS A 108 -83.43 -81.15 21.00
CA LYS A 108 -83.34 -80.02 21.93
C LYS A 108 -81.90 -79.78 22.39
N SER A 109 -81.15 -80.82 22.78
CA SER A 109 -79.74 -80.66 23.15
C SER A 109 -78.85 -80.23 21.97
N ASP A 110 -79.15 -80.71 20.75
CA ASP A 110 -78.44 -80.30 19.52
C ASP A 110 -78.71 -78.81 19.22
N ILE A 111 -79.94 -78.32 19.42
CA ILE A 111 -80.30 -76.89 19.30
C ILE A 111 -79.61 -76.04 20.36
N GLU A 112 -79.65 -76.47 21.63
CA GLU A 112 -78.99 -75.78 22.74
C GLU A 112 -77.46 -75.72 22.52
N ALA A 113 -76.84 -76.80 22.02
CA ALA A 113 -75.44 -76.82 21.63
C ALA A 113 -75.12 -75.89 20.44
N ALA A 114 -75.97 -75.86 19.41
CA ALA A 114 -75.81 -74.96 18.27
C ALA A 114 -75.94 -73.48 18.68
N LEU A 115 -76.90 -73.14 19.55
CA LEU A 115 -77.06 -71.78 20.09
C LEU A 115 -75.88 -71.36 20.97
N LEU A 116 -75.35 -72.26 21.81
CA LEU A 116 -74.13 -71.99 22.59
C LEU A 116 -72.89 -71.81 21.70
N ALA A 117 -72.75 -72.61 20.64
CA ALA A 117 -71.67 -72.47 19.67
C ALA A 117 -71.77 -71.16 18.87
N LEU A 118 -72.98 -70.73 18.51
CA LEU A 118 -73.22 -69.44 17.85
C LEU A 118 -72.92 -68.25 18.76
N ARG A 119 -73.35 -68.26 20.03
CA ARG A 119 -73.02 -67.19 20.99
C ARG A 119 -71.51 -67.05 21.20
N ARG A 120 -70.79 -68.16 21.37
CA ARG A 120 -69.31 -68.13 21.44
C ARG A 120 -68.68 -67.53 20.19
N LYS A 121 -69.24 -67.80 19.01
CA LYS A 121 -68.75 -67.22 17.75
C LYS A 121 -69.09 -65.74 17.59
N GLU A 122 -70.21 -65.28 18.15
CA GLU A 122 -70.58 -63.87 18.27
C GLU A 122 -69.62 -63.14 19.23
N GLU A 123 -69.31 -63.73 20.39
CA GLU A 123 -68.31 -63.24 21.34
C GLU A 123 -66.89 -63.17 20.71
N ASP A 124 -66.44 -64.25 20.05
CA ASP A 124 -65.17 -64.32 19.33
C ASP A 124 -65.06 -63.22 18.25
N LEU A 125 -66.15 -63.01 17.50
CA LEU A 125 -66.24 -62.02 16.42
C LEU A 125 -66.21 -60.60 16.99
N HIS A 126 -66.99 -60.34 18.04
CA HIS A 126 -66.99 -59.04 18.71
C HIS A 126 -65.63 -58.70 19.33
N ASP A 127 -64.92 -59.69 19.89
CA ASP A 127 -63.55 -59.51 20.34
C ASP A 127 -62.54 -59.37 19.18
N ALA A 128 -62.79 -59.99 18.03
CA ALA A 128 -62.02 -59.74 16.81
C ALA A 128 -62.23 -58.30 16.29
N GLU A 129 -63.46 -57.77 16.30
CA GLU A 129 -63.77 -56.38 15.97
C GLU A 129 -63.06 -55.40 16.91
N LYS A 130 -63.10 -55.64 18.23
CA LYS A 130 -62.34 -54.84 19.22
C LYS A 130 -60.84 -54.84 18.90
N ARG A 131 -60.27 -56.02 18.59
CA ARG A 131 -58.85 -56.14 18.19
C ARG A 131 -58.56 -55.35 16.91
N VAL A 132 -59.41 -55.46 15.88
CA VAL A 132 -59.27 -54.70 14.63
C VAL A 132 -59.34 -53.19 14.87
N LEU A 133 -60.29 -52.71 15.69
CA LEU A 133 -60.39 -51.29 16.06
C LEU A 133 -59.14 -50.79 16.80
N ILE A 134 -58.57 -51.60 17.70
CA ILE A 134 -57.32 -51.28 18.39
C ILE A 134 -56.14 -51.20 17.41
N GLU A 135 -56.01 -52.17 16.51
CA GLU A 135 -54.94 -52.16 15.49
C GLU A 135 -55.13 -51.03 14.47
N GLN A 136 -56.36 -50.68 14.08
CA GLN A 136 -56.63 -49.53 13.20
C GLN A 136 -56.26 -48.20 13.88
N ARG A 137 -56.52 -48.04 15.18
CA ARG A 137 -56.06 -46.89 15.97
C ARG A 137 -54.53 -46.85 16.07
N LYS A 138 -53.86 -47.98 16.27
CA LYS A 138 -52.38 -48.07 16.27
C LYS A 138 -51.82 -47.70 14.89
N LEU A 139 -52.37 -48.26 13.82
CA LEU A 139 -51.98 -47.99 12.44
C LEU A 139 -52.10 -46.49 12.12
N ASN A 140 -53.22 -45.86 12.49
CA ASN A 140 -53.43 -44.42 12.31
C ASN A 140 -52.44 -43.56 13.11
N ARG A 141 -52.01 -43.99 14.31
CA ARG A 141 -50.93 -43.32 15.06
C ARG A 141 -49.60 -43.45 14.30
N THR A 142 -49.19 -44.68 13.96
CA THR A 142 -47.94 -44.92 13.22
C THR A 142 -47.90 -44.22 11.87
N LYS A 143 -49.05 -44.05 11.20
CA LYS A 143 -49.15 -43.28 9.96
C LYS A 143 -48.83 -41.81 10.20
N LYS A 144 -49.46 -41.18 11.21
CA LYS A 144 -49.15 -39.78 11.59
C LYS A 144 -47.71 -39.59 12.05
N ASP A 145 -47.14 -40.58 12.72
CA ASP A 145 -45.76 -40.51 13.18
C ASP A 145 -44.76 -40.62 12.00
N LEU A 146 -45.08 -41.42 10.98
CA LEU A 146 -44.35 -41.46 9.72
C LEU A 146 -44.52 -40.17 8.89
N GLU A 147 -45.73 -39.61 8.81
CA GLU A 147 -45.99 -38.33 8.13
C GLU A 147 -45.13 -37.21 8.74
N ARG A 148 -45.06 -37.11 10.09
CA ARG A 148 -44.17 -36.14 10.76
C ARG A 148 -42.69 -36.40 10.48
N GLN A 149 -42.24 -37.65 10.42
CA GLN A 149 -40.86 -37.96 10.05
C GLN A 149 -40.54 -37.59 8.60
N GLU A 150 -41.51 -37.73 7.68
CA GLU A 150 -41.36 -37.31 6.28
C GLU A 150 -41.28 -35.78 6.16
N ASP A 151 -42.08 -35.04 6.94
CA ASP A 151 -41.98 -33.57 7.06
C ASP A 151 -40.61 -33.13 7.64
N GLU A 152 -40.15 -33.78 8.72
CA GLU A 152 -38.85 -33.52 9.34
C GLU A 152 -37.68 -33.79 8.38
N ILE A 153 -37.73 -34.91 7.64
CA ILE A 153 -36.74 -35.26 6.61
C ILE A 153 -36.77 -34.24 5.45
N SER A 154 -37.97 -33.83 5.03
CA SER A 154 -38.14 -32.83 3.98
C SER A 154 -37.54 -31.49 4.40
N ALA A 155 -37.84 -31.02 5.61
CA ALA A 155 -37.25 -29.81 6.19
C ALA A 155 -35.72 -29.91 6.37
N ALA A 156 -35.20 -31.07 6.78
CA ALA A 156 -33.76 -31.30 6.86
C ALA A 156 -33.09 -31.27 5.47
N SER A 157 -33.73 -31.84 4.44
CA SER A 157 -33.23 -31.83 3.06
C SER A 157 -33.18 -30.42 2.46
N ALA A 158 -34.19 -29.58 2.75
CA ALA A 158 -34.22 -28.18 2.33
C ALA A 158 -33.08 -27.37 2.99
N ARG A 159 -32.85 -27.54 4.30
CA ARG A 159 -31.71 -26.93 4.99
C ARG A 159 -30.37 -27.39 4.43
N GLN A 160 -30.25 -28.68 4.08
CA GLN A 160 -29.03 -29.20 3.44
C GLN A 160 -28.79 -28.57 2.06
N GLN A 161 -29.84 -28.42 1.23
CA GLN A 161 -29.74 -27.75 -0.07
C GLN A 161 -29.28 -26.29 0.09
N GLN A 162 -29.89 -25.54 1.02
CA GLN A 162 -29.49 -24.16 1.31
C GLN A 162 -27.99 -24.08 1.70
N MET A 163 -27.52 -24.92 2.63
CA MET A 163 -26.09 -24.94 2.99
C MET A 163 -25.19 -25.34 1.81
N GLU A 164 -25.64 -26.23 0.92
CA GLU A 164 -24.87 -26.59 -0.28
C GLU A 164 -24.77 -25.42 -1.28
N GLU A 165 -25.83 -24.61 -1.42
CA GLU A 165 -25.83 -23.39 -2.22
C GLU A 165 -24.95 -22.29 -1.62
N GLU A 166 -25.01 -22.09 -0.29
CA GLU A 166 -24.13 -21.18 0.44
C GLU A 166 -22.65 -21.61 0.32
N LEU A 167 -22.36 -22.92 0.39
CA LEU A 167 -21.02 -23.46 0.14
C LEU A 167 -20.56 -23.28 -1.32
N LYS A 168 -21.46 -23.42 -2.30
CA LYS A 168 -21.14 -23.11 -3.72
C LYS A 168 -20.84 -21.62 -3.90
N LYS A 169 -21.64 -20.73 -3.31
CA LYS A 169 -21.46 -19.27 -3.37
C LYS A 169 -20.17 -18.83 -2.71
N THR A 170 -19.88 -19.29 -1.49
CA THR A 170 -18.64 -18.97 -0.77
C THR A 170 -17.40 -19.52 -1.48
N LYS A 171 -17.46 -20.74 -2.04
CA LYS A 171 -16.40 -21.28 -2.91
C LYS A 171 -16.18 -20.46 -4.17
N GLY A 172 -17.26 -19.97 -4.80
CA GLY A 172 -17.19 -19.06 -5.94
C GLY A 172 -16.48 -17.75 -5.58
N ASN A 173 -16.91 -17.10 -4.50
CA ASN A 173 -16.29 -15.88 -3.98
C ASN A 173 -14.80 -16.08 -3.65
N LEU A 174 -14.44 -17.20 -3.02
CA LEU A 174 -13.04 -17.53 -2.70
C LEU A 174 -12.18 -17.73 -3.97
N ALA A 175 -12.74 -18.33 -5.02
CA ALA A 175 -12.06 -18.45 -6.31
C ALA A 175 -11.87 -17.07 -6.98
N SER A 176 -12.87 -16.20 -6.94
CA SER A 176 -12.74 -14.82 -7.43
C SER A 176 -11.69 -14.01 -6.66
N GLN A 177 -11.65 -14.15 -5.32
CA GLN A 177 -10.61 -13.54 -4.49
C GLN A 177 -9.21 -14.08 -4.81
N ALA A 178 -9.06 -15.39 -5.05
CA ALA A 178 -7.79 -15.99 -5.43
C ALA A 178 -7.28 -15.46 -6.80
N ILE A 179 -8.18 -15.20 -7.75
CA ILE A 179 -7.85 -14.55 -9.03
C ILE A 179 -7.39 -13.11 -8.77
N GLN A 180 -8.16 -12.31 -8.04
CA GLN A 180 -7.80 -10.93 -7.69
C GLN A 180 -6.44 -10.82 -6.98
N ILE A 181 -6.13 -11.74 -6.07
CA ILE A 181 -4.81 -11.82 -5.39
C ILE A 181 -3.70 -12.15 -6.39
N SER A 182 -3.96 -13.01 -7.38
CA SER A 182 -3.00 -13.32 -8.45
C SER A 182 -2.73 -12.10 -9.34
N ASP A 183 -3.78 -11.37 -9.73
CA ASP A 183 -3.67 -10.18 -10.58
C ASP A 183 -2.91 -9.05 -9.85
N LEU A 184 -3.24 -8.79 -8.59
CA LEU A 184 -2.52 -7.84 -7.73
C LEU A 184 -1.06 -8.24 -7.54
N LYS A 185 -0.76 -9.55 -7.43
CA LYS A 185 0.62 -10.04 -7.32
C LYS A 185 1.42 -9.77 -8.60
N ILE A 186 0.83 -9.99 -9.78
CA ILE A 186 1.46 -9.68 -11.07
C ILE A 186 1.73 -8.17 -11.17
N PHE A 187 0.76 -7.33 -10.84
CA PHE A 187 0.91 -5.88 -10.83
C PHE A 187 2.05 -5.41 -9.89
N ILE A 188 2.14 -5.97 -8.67
CA ILE A 188 3.23 -5.67 -7.74
C ILE A 188 4.59 -6.11 -8.31
N GLU A 189 4.66 -7.24 -9.01
CA GLU A 189 5.90 -7.72 -9.65
C GLU A 189 6.33 -6.81 -10.83
N GLU A 190 5.37 -6.29 -11.61
CA GLU A 190 5.61 -5.31 -12.67
C GLU A 190 6.09 -3.97 -12.13
N GLN A 191 5.43 -3.44 -11.08
CA GLN A 191 5.87 -2.23 -10.37
C GLN A 191 7.28 -2.42 -9.78
N GLY A 192 7.57 -3.59 -9.20
CA GLY A 192 8.92 -3.92 -8.70
C GLY A 192 9.99 -3.91 -9.80
N LYS A 193 9.65 -4.39 -11.01
CA LYS A 193 10.54 -4.31 -12.18
C LYS A 193 10.74 -2.87 -12.66
N GLU A 194 9.70 -2.04 -12.64
CA GLU A 194 9.79 -0.64 -13.05
C GLU A 194 10.61 0.21 -12.07
N ILE A 195 10.42 -0.01 -10.77
CA ILE A 195 11.25 0.60 -9.72
C ILE A 195 12.72 0.18 -9.90
N ALA A 196 13.00 -1.08 -10.24
CA ALA A 196 14.36 -1.53 -10.50
C ALA A 196 15.00 -0.84 -11.72
N ARG A 197 14.27 -0.68 -12.83
CA ARG A 197 14.74 0.09 -14.01
C ARG A 197 14.99 1.56 -13.69
N SER A 198 14.08 2.17 -12.92
CA SER A 198 14.21 3.55 -12.46
C SER A 198 15.43 3.71 -11.56
N ALA A 199 15.69 2.77 -10.66
CA ALA A 199 16.86 2.77 -9.78
C ALA A 199 18.19 2.60 -10.56
N THR A 200 18.24 1.74 -11.59
CA THR A 200 19.45 1.63 -12.43
C THR A 200 19.69 2.92 -13.23
N SER A 201 18.66 3.52 -13.82
CA SER A 201 18.79 4.79 -14.56
C SER A 201 19.21 5.96 -13.66
N LEU A 202 18.70 6.02 -12.42
CA LEU A 202 19.16 6.98 -11.41
C LEU A 202 20.62 6.75 -11.00
N SER A 203 21.07 5.49 -10.89
CA SER A 203 22.46 5.16 -10.61
C SER A 203 23.39 5.57 -11.76
N GLU A 204 22.96 5.37 -13.01
CA GLU A 204 23.69 5.80 -14.21
C GLU A 204 23.85 7.33 -14.21
N ARG A 205 22.75 8.08 -14.03
CA ARG A 205 22.78 9.54 -13.89
C ARG A 205 23.61 10.03 -12.70
N GLY A 206 23.60 9.31 -11.58
CA GLY A 206 24.49 9.59 -10.46
C GLY A 206 25.97 9.52 -10.85
N SER A 207 26.35 8.53 -11.68
CA SER A 207 27.71 8.41 -12.22
C SER A 207 28.06 9.51 -13.23
N GLU A 208 27.09 9.98 -14.02
CA GLU A 208 27.25 11.11 -14.94
C GLU A 208 27.46 12.43 -14.19
N ILE A 209 26.67 12.68 -13.13
CA ILE A 209 26.82 13.86 -12.28
C ILE A 209 28.20 13.89 -11.62
N GLU A 210 28.71 12.76 -11.13
CA GLU A 210 30.03 12.73 -10.50
C GLU A 210 31.17 12.91 -11.52
N LYS A 211 31.02 12.43 -12.77
CA LYS A 211 31.93 12.75 -13.88
C LYS A 211 31.92 14.24 -14.19
N LEU A 212 30.75 14.83 -14.43
CA LEU A 212 30.59 16.27 -14.72
C LEU A 212 31.17 17.14 -13.60
N LYS A 213 30.95 16.76 -12.34
CA LYS A 213 31.56 17.41 -11.17
C LYS A 213 33.09 17.33 -11.19
N SER A 214 33.66 16.17 -11.55
CA SER A 214 35.12 16.03 -11.71
C SER A 214 35.68 16.90 -12.84
N ASP A 215 34.94 17.07 -13.94
CA ASP A 215 35.38 17.90 -15.07
C ASP A 215 35.23 19.40 -14.78
N VAL A 216 34.18 19.80 -14.04
CA VAL A 216 34.03 21.16 -13.51
C VAL A 216 35.17 21.51 -12.55
N MET A 217 35.60 20.57 -11.68
CA MET A 217 36.75 20.77 -10.81
C MET A 217 38.04 21.02 -11.60
N LYS A 218 38.37 20.15 -12.58
CA LYS A 218 39.52 20.36 -13.48
C LYS A 218 39.45 21.69 -14.22
N LYS A 219 38.28 22.08 -14.74
CA LYS A 219 38.10 23.37 -15.42
C LYS A 219 38.25 24.57 -14.48
N ASN A 220 37.90 24.42 -13.21
CA ASN A 220 38.14 25.45 -12.20
C ASN A 220 39.63 25.56 -11.84
N GLU A 221 40.36 24.44 -11.78
CA GLU A 221 41.82 24.39 -11.61
C GLU A 221 42.55 25.04 -12.80
N GLU A 222 42.19 24.67 -14.03
CA GLU A 222 42.68 25.33 -15.26
C GLU A 222 42.42 26.85 -15.23
N ALA A 223 41.21 27.26 -14.83
CA ALA A 223 40.84 28.67 -14.71
C ALA A 223 41.54 29.40 -13.55
N ALA A 224 42.02 28.70 -12.53
CA ALA A 224 42.85 29.27 -11.47
C ALA A 224 44.29 29.50 -11.96
N ILE A 225 44.85 28.54 -12.70
CA ILE A 225 46.17 28.66 -13.34
C ILE A 225 46.17 29.85 -14.32
N LEU A 226 45.19 29.92 -15.23
CA LEU A 226 45.07 31.04 -16.19
C LEU A 226 44.92 32.40 -15.51
N ARG A 227 44.18 32.47 -14.38
CA ARG A 227 44.10 33.71 -13.58
C ARG A 227 45.45 34.11 -13.02
N SER A 228 46.22 33.17 -12.46
CA SER A 228 47.58 33.47 -11.96
C SER A 228 48.54 33.90 -13.07
N GLU A 229 48.38 33.38 -14.29
CA GLU A 229 49.17 33.80 -15.46
C GLU A 229 48.81 35.22 -15.92
N ILE A 230 47.52 35.58 -15.91
CA ILE A 230 47.05 36.94 -16.18
C ILE A 230 47.59 37.91 -15.12
N GLU A 231 47.50 37.57 -13.84
CA GLU A 231 48.06 38.38 -12.73
C GLU A 231 49.59 38.55 -12.80
N LEU A 232 50.31 37.58 -13.40
CA LEU A 232 51.74 37.72 -13.70
C LEU A 232 51.99 38.66 -14.88
N LYS A 233 51.23 38.52 -15.97
CA LYS A 233 51.29 39.39 -17.16
C LYS A 233 50.95 40.84 -16.83
N ASP A 234 49.92 41.07 -16.02
CA ASP A 234 49.53 42.41 -15.57
C ASP A 234 50.63 43.08 -14.73
N ARG A 235 51.31 42.32 -13.86
CA ARG A 235 52.48 42.83 -13.11
C ARG A 235 53.64 43.21 -14.03
N LEU A 236 53.97 42.36 -15.02
CA LEU A 236 55.00 42.67 -16.01
C LEU A 236 54.64 43.89 -16.87
N LEU A 237 53.37 44.06 -17.23
CA LEU A 237 52.88 45.26 -17.93
C LEU A 237 52.94 46.51 -17.05
N GLN A 238 52.67 46.40 -15.75
CA GLN A 238 52.85 47.53 -14.82
C GLN A 238 54.33 47.94 -14.72
N GLU A 239 55.24 46.99 -14.56
CA GLU A 239 56.68 47.25 -14.53
C GLU A 239 57.18 47.88 -15.85
N ALA A 240 56.76 47.36 -17.01
CA ALA A 240 57.08 47.94 -18.31
C ALA A 240 56.53 49.37 -18.48
N ASN A 241 55.32 49.65 -18.00
CA ASN A 241 54.77 51.00 -18.01
C ASN A 241 55.52 51.96 -17.07
N GLU A 242 56.06 51.48 -15.95
CA GLU A 242 56.93 52.28 -15.08
C GLU A 242 58.29 52.57 -15.71
N THR A 243 58.89 51.63 -16.43
CA THR A 243 60.15 51.88 -17.16
C THR A 243 59.93 52.84 -18.31
N LEU A 244 58.82 52.74 -19.05
CA LEU A 244 58.45 53.72 -20.08
C LEU A 244 58.28 55.13 -19.51
N ARG A 245 57.60 55.30 -18.37
CA ARG A 245 57.49 56.63 -17.72
C ARG A 245 58.85 57.20 -17.30
N LYS A 246 59.78 56.36 -16.85
CA LYS A 246 61.16 56.78 -16.51
C LYS A 246 61.91 57.25 -17.77
N GLN A 247 61.83 56.48 -18.86
CA GLN A 247 62.43 56.84 -20.15
C GLN A 247 61.79 58.12 -20.75
N GLU A 248 60.48 58.29 -20.62
CA GLU A 248 59.77 59.49 -21.08
C GLU A 248 60.25 60.74 -20.33
N ALA A 249 60.44 60.65 -19.00
CA ALA A 249 61.02 61.73 -18.20
C ALA A 249 62.49 62.04 -18.60
N GLU A 250 63.31 61.00 -18.82
CA GLU A 250 64.71 61.15 -19.26
C GLU A 250 64.81 61.81 -20.64
N ILE A 251 63.96 61.42 -21.59
CA ILE A 251 63.86 62.05 -22.92
C ILE A 251 63.46 63.52 -22.80
N GLU A 252 62.53 63.84 -21.91
CA GLU A 252 62.06 65.21 -21.70
C GLU A 252 63.13 66.11 -21.04
N ASP A 253 63.97 65.56 -20.18
CA ASP A 253 65.12 66.29 -19.62
C ASP A 253 66.25 66.44 -20.66
N LEU A 254 66.54 65.42 -21.47
CA LEU A 254 67.48 65.51 -22.60
C LEU A 254 67.04 66.54 -23.65
N ARG A 255 65.73 66.69 -23.89
CA ARG A 255 65.19 67.75 -24.77
C ARG A 255 65.50 69.15 -24.22
N LYS A 256 65.28 69.39 -22.92
CA LYS A 256 65.60 70.68 -22.28
C LYS A 256 67.10 70.98 -22.34
N GLU A 257 67.95 69.96 -22.17
CA GLU A 257 69.40 70.14 -22.33
C GLU A 257 69.77 70.48 -23.78
N LEU A 258 69.17 69.82 -24.77
CA LEU A 258 69.35 70.16 -26.18
C LEU A 258 68.88 71.59 -26.51
N GLU A 259 67.70 72.02 -26.05
CA GLU A 259 67.22 73.40 -26.21
C GLU A 259 68.20 74.41 -25.58
N GLY A 260 68.76 74.11 -24.41
CA GLY A 260 69.81 74.91 -23.78
C GLY A 260 71.09 74.99 -24.63
N LYS A 261 71.52 73.87 -25.21
CA LYS A 261 72.70 73.81 -26.10
C LYS A 261 72.47 74.52 -27.44
N GLU A 262 71.26 74.45 -28.00
CA GLU A 262 70.88 75.23 -29.18
C GLU A 262 70.90 76.73 -28.90
N PHE A 263 70.45 77.16 -27.72
CA PHE A 263 70.54 78.56 -27.28
C PHE A 263 72.00 79.03 -27.13
N GLU A 264 72.85 78.27 -26.43
CA GLU A 264 74.30 78.55 -26.30
C GLU A 264 74.98 78.66 -27.69
N LEU A 265 74.65 77.74 -28.62
CA LEU A 265 75.18 77.73 -29.97
C LEU A 265 74.69 78.94 -30.78
N ALA A 266 73.43 79.33 -30.62
CA ALA A 266 72.87 80.52 -31.26
C ALA A 266 73.55 81.81 -30.78
N GLU A 267 73.87 81.93 -29.49
CA GLU A 267 74.66 83.05 -28.95
C GLU A 267 76.11 83.04 -29.47
N SER A 268 76.78 81.88 -29.45
CA SER A 268 78.13 81.73 -30.00
C SER A 268 78.18 82.07 -31.49
N ASN A 269 77.17 81.71 -32.28
CA ASN A 269 77.08 82.03 -33.70
C ASN A 269 76.80 83.54 -33.93
N LYS A 270 76.03 84.22 -33.08
CA LYS A 270 75.91 85.69 -33.10
C LYS A 270 77.26 86.36 -32.81
N LEU A 271 77.98 85.90 -31.78
CA LEU A 271 79.31 86.40 -31.42
C LEU A 271 80.33 86.18 -32.57
N ARG A 272 80.31 85.00 -33.18
CA ARG A 272 81.14 84.66 -34.35
C ARG A 272 80.87 85.60 -35.53
N LYS A 273 79.59 85.87 -35.84
CA LYS A 273 79.20 86.82 -36.90
C LYS A 273 79.69 88.25 -36.62
N SER A 274 79.67 88.70 -35.36
CA SER A 274 80.24 90.00 -34.98
C SER A 274 81.74 90.05 -35.29
N LYS A 275 82.50 89.03 -34.86
CA LYS A 275 83.94 88.93 -35.15
C LYS A 275 84.25 88.78 -36.64
N GLU A 276 83.41 88.07 -37.40
CA GLU A 276 83.55 87.95 -38.86
C GLU A 276 83.37 89.32 -39.55
N ASN A 277 82.46 90.15 -39.06
CA ASN A 277 82.28 91.51 -39.57
C ASN A 277 83.44 92.44 -39.17
N GLU A 278 83.96 92.32 -37.95
CA GLU A 278 85.19 93.02 -37.51
C GLU A 278 86.39 92.64 -38.39
N LEU A 279 86.56 91.35 -38.70
CA LEU A 279 87.62 90.86 -39.60
C LEU A 279 87.47 91.42 -41.02
N LYS A 280 86.26 91.45 -41.58
CA LYS A 280 86.01 92.05 -42.92
C LYS A 280 86.36 93.54 -42.96
N ILE A 281 86.15 94.28 -41.88
CA ILE A 281 86.57 95.69 -41.79
C ILE A 281 88.11 95.79 -41.82
N MET A 282 88.82 94.91 -41.11
CA MET A 282 90.29 94.87 -41.17
C MET A 282 90.84 94.39 -42.52
N GLU A 283 90.15 93.46 -43.19
CA GLU A 283 90.50 92.93 -44.51
C GLU A 283 90.44 94.04 -45.58
N VAL A 284 89.36 94.84 -45.60
CA VAL A 284 89.23 95.99 -46.52
C VAL A 284 90.30 97.06 -46.27
N GLU A 285 90.70 97.30 -45.01
CA GLU A 285 91.80 98.25 -44.72
C GLU A 285 93.17 97.71 -45.19
N LEU A 286 93.37 96.38 -45.21
CA LEU A 286 94.57 95.74 -45.77
C LEU A 286 94.58 95.74 -47.32
N GLU A 287 93.45 95.46 -47.97
CA GLU A 287 93.34 95.50 -49.44
C GLU A 287 93.69 96.88 -50.00
N LYS A 288 93.25 97.95 -49.32
CA LYS A 288 93.62 99.32 -49.66
C LYS A 288 95.13 99.54 -49.64
N GLN A 289 95.84 99.03 -48.64
CA GLN A 289 97.30 99.13 -48.54
C GLN A 289 98.03 98.38 -49.66
N THR A 290 97.52 97.23 -50.13
CA THR A 290 98.15 96.47 -51.22
C THR A 290 97.95 97.12 -52.60
N VAL A 291 96.82 97.79 -52.83
CA VAL A 291 96.60 98.54 -54.09
C VAL A 291 97.56 99.72 -54.21
N GLU A 292 97.81 100.44 -53.12
CA GLU A 292 98.79 101.55 -53.06
C GLU A 292 100.23 101.07 -53.39
N TRP A 293 100.57 99.80 -53.13
CA TRP A 293 101.89 99.23 -53.46
C TRP A 293 102.03 98.84 -54.94
N LEU A 294 100.98 98.32 -55.59
CA LEU A 294 101.05 97.83 -56.97
C LEU A 294 101.25 98.95 -57.99
N ALA A 295 100.64 100.13 -57.77
CA ALA A 295 100.80 101.29 -58.65
C ALA A 295 102.27 101.72 -58.82
N ALA A 296 103.08 101.62 -57.76
CA ALA A 296 104.50 101.96 -57.78
C ALA A 296 105.39 100.96 -58.55
N ARG A 297 104.85 99.81 -58.98
CA ARG A 297 105.59 98.75 -59.69
C ARG A 297 105.43 98.82 -61.20
N GLU A 298 104.31 99.37 -61.69
CA GLU A 298 103.98 99.38 -63.12
C GLU A 298 104.81 100.42 -63.90
N GLU A 299 105.22 101.51 -63.24
CA GLU A 299 106.13 102.55 -63.78
C GLU A 299 107.54 102.03 -64.19
N PHE A 300 107.91 100.80 -63.81
CA PHE A 300 109.26 100.25 -64.04
C PHE A 300 109.40 99.39 -65.32
N MET A 301 108.30 99.08 -66.01
CA MET A 301 108.26 98.03 -67.06
C MET A 301 108.30 98.52 -68.53
N GLU A 302 108.36 99.83 -68.80
CA GLU A 302 108.17 100.37 -70.16
C GLU A 302 109.42 100.47 -71.08
N LEU A 303 110.60 99.94 -70.71
CA LEU A 303 111.85 100.17 -71.46
C LEU A 303 112.75 98.94 -71.74
N THR A 304 112.39 98.05 -72.69
CA THR A 304 113.37 97.35 -73.60
C THR A 304 112.72 96.43 -74.65
N LYS A 305 113.27 96.39 -75.89
CA LYS A 305 112.85 95.45 -76.96
C LYS A 305 113.90 95.26 -78.08
N HIS A 306 113.90 94.09 -78.74
CA HIS A 306 114.52 93.67 -80.04
C HIS A 306 116.01 93.27 -80.15
N MET A 307 116.28 92.11 -80.79
CA MET A 307 117.06 91.97 -82.05
C MET A 307 116.82 90.59 -82.74
N ASP A 308 117.12 90.46 -84.05
CA ASP A 308 116.60 89.45 -85.01
C ASP A 308 117.60 88.39 -85.56
N ASP A 309 117.05 87.48 -86.40
CA ASP A 309 117.61 86.32 -87.13
C ASP A 309 118.70 86.59 -88.22
N MET A 310 119.35 85.51 -88.68
CA MET A 310 119.85 85.36 -90.07
C MET A 310 119.77 83.90 -90.58
N LYS A 311 119.66 83.71 -91.91
CA LYS A 311 119.25 82.44 -92.57
C LYS A 311 120.26 81.91 -93.62
N GLU A 312 119.94 80.72 -94.17
CA GLU A 312 120.08 80.34 -95.59
C GLU A 312 121.20 79.36 -96.03
N THR A 313 120.96 78.06 -95.84
CA THR A 313 121.54 76.94 -96.64
C THR A 313 120.52 75.80 -96.87
N THR A 314 119.22 76.11 -96.93
CA THR A 314 118.16 75.17 -96.54
C THR A 314 117.46 74.40 -97.67
N GLU A 315 117.88 74.48 -98.93
CA GLU A 315 117.00 74.09 -100.05
C GLU A 315 116.93 72.59 -100.37
N ASP A 316 118.04 71.84 -100.24
CA ASP A 316 117.98 70.37 -100.34
C ASP A 316 117.47 69.72 -99.05
N PHE A 317 117.72 70.36 -97.89
CA PHE A 317 117.03 70.02 -96.64
C PHE A 317 115.52 70.24 -96.75
N LYS A 318 115.02 71.30 -97.43
CA LYS A 318 113.56 71.52 -97.64
C LYS A 318 112.91 70.29 -98.27
N ARG A 319 113.51 69.64 -99.29
CA ARG A 319 112.90 68.46 -99.94
C ARG A 319 112.81 67.24 -99.04
N VAL A 320 113.89 66.90 -98.34
CA VAL A 320 113.88 65.77 -97.37
C VAL A 320 112.94 66.08 -96.20
N THR A 321 112.92 67.34 -95.74
CA THR A 321 112.02 67.80 -94.67
C THR A 321 110.57 67.78 -95.10
N SER A 322 110.23 68.09 -96.37
CA SER A 322 108.87 67.97 -96.91
C SER A 322 108.39 66.52 -96.97
N LEU A 323 109.26 65.57 -97.34
CA LEU A 323 108.92 64.13 -97.32
C LEU A 323 108.81 63.60 -95.89
N LEU A 324 109.69 64.01 -94.97
CA LEU A 324 109.58 63.68 -93.55
C LEU A 324 108.36 64.33 -92.89
N ALA A 325 107.96 65.53 -93.33
CA ALA A 325 106.74 66.19 -92.90
C ALA A 325 105.49 65.47 -93.44
N ALA A 326 105.51 65.02 -94.71
CA ALA A 326 104.44 64.20 -95.27
C ALA A 326 104.26 62.89 -94.49
N PHE A 327 105.32 62.09 -94.32
CA PHE A 327 105.26 60.86 -93.53
C PHE A 327 104.89 61.10 -92.05
N ARG A 328 105.35 62.20 -91.44
CA ARG A 328 104.90 62.58 -90.08
C ARG A 328 103.44 62.98 -90.06
N SER A 329 102.94 63.70 -91.04
CA SER A 329 101.52 64.08 -91.12
C SER A 329 100.62 62.87 -91.38
N GLU A 330 101.06 61.89 -92.16
CA GLU A 330 100.35 60.64 -92.39
C GLU A 330 100.41 59.71 -91.17
N LEU A 331 101.55 59.66 -90.47
CA LEU A 331 101.69 58.95 -89.19
C LEU A 331 100.86 59.58 -88.07
N ILE A 332 100.83 60.91 -87.98
CA ILE A 332 99.99 61.66 -87.02
C ILE A 332 98.51 61.46 -87.39
N ALA A 333 98.11 61.59 -88.65
CA ALA A 333 96.73 61.32 -89.07
C ALA A 333 96.32 59.86 -88.82
N SER A 334 97.24 58.90 -88.98
CA SER A 334 97.02 57.49 -88.61
C SER A 334 96.90 57.30 -87.09
N GLN A 335 97.75 57.97 -86.29
CA GLN A 335 97.69 57.95 -84.83
C GLN A 335 96.43 58.64 -84.28
N GLU A 336 95.99 59.74 -84.88
CA GLU A 336 94.74 60.45 -84.58
C GLU A 336 93.53 59.63 -85.02
N SER A 337 93.58 58.96 -86.17
CA SER A 337 92.57 58.00 -86.61
C SER A 337 92.46 56.84 -85.62
N LEU A 338 93.58 56.23 -85.22
CA LEU A 338 93.65 55.16 -84.21
C LEU A 338 93.11 55.64 -82.85
N ALA A 339 93.49 56.83 -82.39
CA ALA A 339 92.99 57.43 -81.16
C ALA A 339 91.48 57.74 -81.24
N SER A 340 90.98 58.17 -82.40
CA SER A 340 89.54 58.36 -82.63
C SER A 340 88.78 57.03 -82.63
N SER A 341 89.41 55.94 -83.12
CA SER A 341 88.86 54.60 -83.07
C SER A 341 88.86 54.03 -81.65
N HIS A 342 89.91 54.27 -80.87
CA HIS A 342 89.95 53.90 -79.45
C HIS A 342 88.89 54.64 -78.64
N ARG A 343 88.74 55.96 -78.81
CA ARG A 343 87.65 56.71 -78.15
C ARG A 343 86.28 56.16 -78.49
N LYS A 344 86.00 55.86 -79.77
CA LYS A 344 84.73 55.24 -80.19
C LYS A 344 84.51 53.85 -79.57
N LEU A 345 85.55 53.04 -79.41
CA LEU A 345 85.47 51.74 -78.73
C LEU A 345 85.25 51.90 -77.22
N GLU A 346 85.85 52.91 -76.60
CA GLU A 346 85.69 53.26 -75.18
C GLU A 346 84.29 53.79 -74.89
N ASP A 347 83.76 54.69 -75.74
CA ASP A 347 82.37 55.17 -75.69
C ASP A 347 81.37 54.00 -75.85
N GLN A 348 81.65 53.06 -76.76
CA GLN A 348 80.85 51.85 -76.95
C GLN A 348 80.94 50.91 -75.73
N ALA A 349 82.12 50.75 -75.13
CA ALA A 349 82.30 49.95 -73.91
C ALA A 349 81.51 50.55 -72.74
N LEU A 350 81.55 51.86 -72.53
CA LEU A 350 80.75 52.56 -71.52
C LEU A 350 79.24 52.47 -71.80
N GLN A 351 78.82 52.42 -73.07
CA GLN A 351 77.42 52.18 -73.41
C GLN A 351 76.99 50.74 -73.08
N PHE A 352 77.82 49.74 -73.39
CA PHE A 352 77.56 48.35 -73.01
C PHE A 352 77.56 48.16 -71.49
N GLU A 353 78.47 48.82 -70.77
CA GLU A 353 78.52 48.76 -69.29
C GLU A 353 77.24 49.33 -68.66
N LYS A 354 76.74 50.48 -69.15
CA LYS A 354 75.43 51.02 -68.75
C LYS A 354 74.27 50.07 -69.04
N GLN A 355 74.23 49.47 -70.24
CA GLN A 355 73.20 48.49 -70.58
C GLN A 355 73.26 47.24 -69.71
N MET A 356 74.46 46.76 -69.37
CA MET A 356 74.65 45.63 -68.45
C MET A 356 74.22 45.98 -67.02
N GLN A 357 74.46 47.21 -66.56
CA GLN A 357 73.97 47.69 -65.27
C GLN A 357 72.43 47.79 -65.27
N GLU A 358 71.82 48.43 -66.26
CA GLU A 358 70.35 48.52 -66.42
C GLU A 358 69.68 47.13 -66.44
N LEU A 359 70.24 46.18 -67.19
CA LEU A 359 69.77 44.79 -67.21
C LEU A 359 69.95 44.08 -65.84
N SER A 360 71.01 44.40 -65.10
CA SER A 360 71.22 43.86 -63.75
C SER A 360 70.19 44.40 -62.75
N GLU A 361 69.87 45.69 -62.81
CA GLU A 361 68.86 46.36 -61.97
C GLU A 361 67.45 45.84 -62.29
N GLN A 362 67.11 45.69 -63.58
CA GLN A 362 65.88 45.03 -64.02
C GLN A 362 65.79 43.58 -63.54
N ARG A 363 66.89 42.83 -63.55
CA ARG A 363 66.92 41.45 -63.04
C ARG A 363 66.67 41.39 -61.53
N VAL A 364 67.23 42.32 -60.75
CA VAL A 364 66.97 42.42 -59.30
C VAL A 364 65.50 42.79 -59.04
N LEU A 365 64.94 43.73 -59.80
CA LEU A 365 63.51 44.06 -59.72
C LEU A 365 62.62 42.85 -60.06
N LEU A 366 62.91 42.12 -61.14
CA LEU A 366 62.17 40.91 -61.50
C LEU A 366 62.29 39.80 -60.44
N MET A 367 63.45 39.65 -59.79
CA MET A 367 63.61 38.73 -58.66
C MET A 367 62.73 39.12 -57.48
N SER A 368 62.76 40.40 -57.06
CA SER A 368 61.90 40.90 -55.98
C SER A 368 60.40 40.76 -56.29
N TYR A 369 59.99 40.98 -57.54
CA TYR A 369 58.60 40.74 -57.98
C TYR A 369 58.24 39.25 -57.96
N SER A 370 59.14 38.37 -58.40
CA SER A 370 58.94 36.92 -58.32
C SER A 370 58.85 36.41 -56.88
N GLU A 371 59.62 36.99 -55.96
CA GLU A 371 59.57 36.68 -54.54
C GLU A 371 58.25 37.18 -53.92
N ASN A 372 57.87 38.43 -54.15
CA ASN A 372 56.59 38.99 -53.70
C ASN A 372 55.39 38.20 -54.24
N LEU A 373 55.44 37.73 -55.49
CA LEU A 373 54.39 36.89 -56.07
C LEU A 373 54.34 35.50 -55.42
N LYS A 374 55.47 34.92 -55.01
CA LYS A 374 55.49 33.68 -54.21
C LYS A 374 54.93 33.88 -52.81
N PHE A 375 55.24 35.01 -52.15
CA PHE A 375 54.65 35.34 -50.85
C PHE A 375 53.14 35.52 -50.94
N ALA A 376 52.65 36.26 -51.94
CA ALA A 376 51.21 36.40 -52.20
C ALA A 376 50.53 35.06 -52.51
N GLN A 377 51.17 34.17 -53.27
CA GLN A 377 50.66 32.82 -53.52
C GLN A 377 50.56 32.00 -52.21
N LEU A 378 51.59 32.03 -51.36
CA LEU A 378 51.56 31.35 -50.05
C LEU A 378 50.50 31.92 -49.11
N GLU A 379 50.27 33.23 -49.12
CA GLU A 379 49.20 33.86 -48.35
C GLU A 379 47.82 33.42 -48.85
N VAL A 380 47.59 33.40 -50.18
CA VAL A 380 46.36 32.88 -50.78
C VAL A 380 46.14 31.40 -50.45
N ASP A 381 47.18 30.57 -50.52
CA ASP A 381 47.10 29.15 -50.17
C ASP A 381 46.82 28.95 -48.67
N SER A 382 47.40 29.79 -47.79
CA SER A 382 47.09 29.81 -46.36
C SER A 382 45.62 30.18 -46.12
N LYS A 383 45.11 31.24 -46.75
CA LYS A 383 43.71 31.66 -46.62
C LYS A 383 42.74 30.65 -47.23
N ALA A 384 43.10 29.96 -48.30
CA ALA A 384 42.30 28.86 -48.86
C ALA A 384 42.23 27.67 -47.90
N ASN A 385 43.31 27.37 -47.17
CA ASN A 385 43.33 26.32 -46.14
C ASN A 385 42.54 26.73 -44.88
N GLU A 386 42.68 27.96 -44.40
CA GLU A 386 41.86 28.53 -43.32
C GLU A 386 40.36 28.45 -43.66
N LEU A 387 39.98 28.84 -44.89
CA LEU A 387 38.59 28.79 -45.36
C LEU A 387 38.08 27.35 -45.48
N ARG A 388 38.90 26.40 -45.94
CA ARG A 388 38.53 24.98 -45.98
C ARG A 388 38.31 24.40 -44.59
N ALA A 389 39.15 24.76 -43.62
CA ALA A 389 38.99 24.35 -42.22
C ALA A 389 37.72 24.95 -41.59
N ALA A 390 37.46 26.24 -41.81
CA ALA A 390 36.23 26.90 -41.38
C ALA A 390 34.98 26.25 -42.00
N HIS A 391 35.03 25.89 -43.30
CA HIS A 391 33.92 25.22 -43.97
C HIS A 391 33.63 23.83 -43.37
N ALA A 392 34.66 23.02 -43.10
CA ALA A 392 34.50 21.72 -42.45
C ALA A 392 33.89 21.84 -41.04
N ILE A 393 34.27 22.87 -40.27
CA ILE A 393 33.66 23.18 -38.97
C ILE A 393 32.18 23.55 -39.14
N CYS A 394 31.82 24.33 -40.17
CA CYS A 394 30.41 24.63 -40.46
C CYS A 394 29.61 23.36 -40.81
N GLU A 395 30.13 22.47 -41.65
CA GLU A 395 29.47 21.19 -41.99
C GLU A 395 29.28 20.30 -40.75
N GLU A 396 30.26 20.24 -39.86
CA GLU A 396 30.15 19.50 -38.59
C GLU A 396 29.08 20.12 -37.67
N LEU A 397 29.05 21.45 -37.55
CA LEU A 397 28.03 22.17 -36.78
C LEU A 397 26.63 21.99 -37.37
N GLU A 398 26.46 22.02 -38.70
CA GLU A 398 25.19 21.72 -39.36
C GLU A 398 24.74 20.27 -39.11
N SER A 399 25.65 19.30 -39.18
CA SER A 399 25.36 17.90 -38.85
C SER A 399 24.91 17.73 -37.40
N ASN A 400 25.55 18.43 -36.46
CA ASN A 400 25.20 18.37 -35.05
C ASN A 400 23.89 19.09 -34.74
N LEU A 401 23.63 20.26 -35.35
CA LEU A 401 22.34 20.96 -35.27
C LEU A 401 21.18 20.11 -35.81
N LEU A 402 21.41 19.32 -36.86
CA LEU A 402 20.40 18.41 -37.40
C LEU A 402 20.06 17.27 -36.41
N LYS A 403 21.06 16.64 -35.79
CA LYS A 403 20.86 15.62 -34.74
C LYS A 403 20.14 16.18 -33.51
N GLU A 404 20.56 17.36 -33.04
CA GLU A 404 19.88 18.06 -31.93
C GLU A 404 18.41 18.35 -32.26
N ARG A 405 18.11 18.76 -33.50
CA ARG A 405 16.75 18.99 -33.96
C ARG A 405 15.91 17.70 -33.97
N GLU A 406 16.46 16.59 -34.43
CA GLU A 406 15.80 15.27 -34.38
C GLU A 406 15.53 14.82 -32.94
N MET A 407 16.49 15.02 -32.02
CA MET A 407 16.30 14.73 -30.60
C MET A 407 15.20 15.61 -29.98
N VAL A 408 15.18 16.91 -30.28
CA VAL A 408 14.12 17.84 -29.83
C VAL A 408 12.76 17.41 -30.37
N GLU A 409 12.66 16.99 -31.63
CA GLU A 409 11.41 16.50 -32.20
C GLU A 409 10.95 15.20 -31.53
N HIS A 410 11.85 14.25 -31.28
CA HIS A 410 11.54 13.03 -30.51
C HIS A 410 11.05 13.33 -29.09
N LEU A 411 11.68 14.27 -28.38
CA LEU A 411 11.25 14.73 -27.05
C LEU A 411 9.89 15.42 -27.10
N GLN A 412 9.64 16.26 -28.12
CA GLN A 412 8.36 16.93 -28.32
C GLN A 412 7.23 15.92 -28.61
N GLN A 413 7.49 14.89 -29.42
CA GLN A 413 6.54 13.78 -29.61
C GLN A 413 6.32 12.97 -28.33
N GLY A 414 7.36 12.75 -27.52
CA GLY A 414 7.25 12.12 -26.20
C GLY A 414 6.32 12.89 -25.26
N LEU A 415 6.57 14.19 -25.09
CA LEU A 415 5.76 15.10 -24.30
C LEU A 415 4.30 15.18 -24.78
N SER A 416 4.04 15.12 -26.09
CA SER A 416 2.67 15.06 -26.62
C SER A 416 1.95 13.77 -26.20
N ARG A 417 2.60 12.60 -26.33
CA ARG A 417 2.02 11.31 -25.89
C ARG A 417 1.77 11.27 -24.38
N GLU A 418 2.68 11.82 -23.59
CA GLU A 418 2.49 11.94 -22.13
C GLU A 418 1.33 12.87 -21.77
N ARG A 419 1.17 14.00 -22.48
CA ARG A 419 0.01 14.89 -22.31
C ARG A 419 -1.31 14.21 -22.67
N GLU A 420 -1.38 13.50 -23.79
CA GLU A 420 -2.56 12.73 -24.21
C GLU A 420 -2.93 11.66 -23.16
N SER A 421 -1.93 10.91 -22.67
CA SER A 421 -2.10 9.92 -21.60
C SER A 421 -2.58 10.56 -20.29
N LEU A 422 -2.02 11.70 -19.90
CA LEU A 422 -2.42 12.43 -18.70
C LEU A 422 -3.84 13.01 -18.83
N GLU A 423 -4.21 13.51 -20.01
CA GLU A 423 -5.57 13.99 -20.29
C GLU A 423 -6.58 12.85 -20.23
N GLN A 424 -6.27 11.67 -20.79
CA GLN A 424 -7.08 10.46 -20.63
C GLN A 424 -7.22 10.07 -19.16
N LYS A 425 -6.13 10.02 -18.38
CA LYS A 425 -6.19 9.71 -16.94
C LYS A 425 -6.98 10.76 -16.15
N SER A 426 -6.95 12.02 -16.59
CA SER A 426 -7.77 13.09 -16.02
C SER A 426 -9.27 12.88 -16.33
N THR A 427 -9.64 12.46 -17.54
CA THR A 427 -11.06 12.16 -17.86
C THR A 427 -11.57 10.92 -17.14
N GLU A 428 -10.76 9.86 -17.03
CA GLU A 428 -11.05 8.67 -16.21
C GLU A 428 -11.24 9.03 -14.73
N THR A 429 -10.38 9.90 -14.18
CA THR A 429 -10.51 10.37 -12.78
C THR A 429 -11.82 11.15 -12.58
N ARG A 430 -12.21 11.99 -13.54
CA ARG A 430 -13.49 12.73 -13.48
C ARG A 430 -14.70 11.80 -13.59
N SER A 431 -14.65 10.74 -14.42
CA SER A 431 -15.77 9.79 -14.51
C SER A 431 -15.94 9.00 -13.22
N LEU A 432 -14.83 8.51 -12.62
CA LEU A 432 -14.85 7.84 -11.32
C LEU A 432 -15.33 8.77 -10.19
N GLN A 433 -14.96 10.05 -10.22
CA GLN A 433 -15.43 11.04 -9.24
C GLN A 433 -16.94 11.31 -9.36
N ASN A 434 -17.49 11.29 -10.57
CA ASN A 434 -18.93 11.40 -10.81
C ASN A 434 -19.66 10.13 -10.36
N GLU A 435 -19.17 8.93 -10.71
CA GLU A 435 -19.76 7.67 -10.27
C GLU A 435 -19.75 7.54 -8.74
N LEU A 436 -18.66 7.96 -8.07
CA LEU A 436 -18.59 8.02 -6.61
C LEU A 436 -19.64 8.97 -6.03
N ARG A 437 -19.89 10.12 -6.67
CA ARG A 437 -20.93 11.07 -6.25
C ARG A 437 -22.34 10.50 -6.45
N ASP A 438 -22.59 9.79 -7.54
CA ASP A 438 -23.86 9.11 -7.77
C ASP A 438 -24.09 7.98 -6.76
N LYS A 439 -23.03 7.25 -6.37
CA LYS A 439 -23.08 6.24 -5.30
C LYS A 439 -23.32 6.84 -3.93
N GLU A 440 -22.71 7.98 -3.63
CA GLU A 440 -22.95 8.74 -2.40
C GLU A 440 -24.42 9.21 -2.33
N MET A 441 -24.99 9.75 -3.41
CA MET A 441 -26.41 10.10 -3.47
C MET A 441 -27.33 8.87 -3.32
N GLN A 442 -26.98 7.74 -3.93
CA GLN A 442 -27.71 6.48 -3.74
C GLN A 442 -27.66 5.99 -2.29
N PHE A 443 -26.52 6.14 -1.62
CA PHE A 443 -26.35 5.79 -0.21
C PHE A 443 -27.17 6.69 0.71
N GLN A 444 -27.11 8.02 0.51
CA GLN A 444 -27.90 8.99 1.28
C GLN A 444 -29.42 8.74 1.14
N ASN A 445 -29.90 8.46 -0.09
CA ASN A 445 -31.30 8.09 -0.32
C ASN A 445 -31.68 6.74 0.34
N SER A 446 -30.74 5.79 0.40
CA SER A 446 -30.96 4.52 1.10
C SER A 446 -30.99 4.71 2.62
N GLN A 447 -30.18 5.65 3.14
CA GLN A 447 -30.15 6.01 4.55
C GLN A 447 -31.43 6.74 4.99
N SER A 448 -31.93 7.69 4.19
CA SER A 448 -33.20 8.38 4.49
C SER A 448 -34.38 7.40 4.46
N LEU A 449 -34.44 6.52 3.47
CA LEU A 449 -35.47 5.46 3.41
C LEU A 449 -35.39 4.51 4.62
N LEU A 450 -34.17 4.17 5.08
CA LEU A 450 -33.99 3.35 6.27
C LEU A 450 -34.49 4.10 7.53
N GLN A 451 -34.19 5.39 7.67
CA GLN A 451 -34.68 6.22 8.76
C GLN A 451 -36.21 6.35 8.77
N GLU A 452 -36.83 6.49 7.60
CA GLU A 452 -38.29 6.43 7.45
C GLU A 452 -38.84 5.08 7.95
N LYS A 453 -38.25 3.96 7.52
CA LYS A 453 -38.66 2.62 7.97
C LYS A 453 -38.40 2.35 9.46
N GLU A 454 -37.38 2.95 10.05
CA GLU A 454 -37.19 2.92 11.50
C GLU A 454 -38.29 3.69 12.25
N SER A 455 -38.74 4.83 11.72
CA SER A 455 -39.87 5.58 12.30
C SER A 455 -41.21 4.83 12.14
N GLU A 456 -41.53 4.29 10.97
CA GLU A 456 -42.72 3.44 10.76
C GLU A 456 -42.73 2.24 11.72
N LEU A 457 -41.58 1.61 11.95
CA LEU A 457 -41.45 0.47 12.86
C LEU A 457 -41.59 0.89 14.32
N ALA A 458 -41.11 2.08 14.69
CA ALA A 458 -41.33 2.65 16.03
C ALA A 458 -42.81 2.96 16.29
N GLU A 459 -43.52 3.54 15.31
CA GLU A 459 -44.96 3.79 15.36
C GLU A 459 -45.75 2.48 15.48
N ALA A 460 -45.43 1.47 14.66
CA ALA A 460 -46.06 0.15 14.74
C ALA A 460 -45.84 -0.52 16.12
N ARG A 461 -44.66 -0.37 16.72
CA ARG A 461 -44.39 -0.83 18.10
C ARG A 461 -45.24 -0.10 19.13
N LEU A 462 -45.44 1.21 18.99
CA LEU A 462 -46.31 2.00 19.87
C LEU A 462 -47.78 1.57 19.73
N GLN A 463 -48.26 1.34 18.51
CA GLN A 463 -49.62 0.81 18.26
C GLN A 463 -49.81 -0.58 18.89
N ILE A 464 -48.82 -1.48 18.77
CA ILE A 464 -48.87 -2.80 19.42
C ILE A 464 -48.92 -2.68 20.96
N GLN A 465 -48.17 -1.75 21.56
CA GLN A 465 -48.24 -1.49 23.00
C GLN A 465 -49.61 -0.92 23.42
N HIS A 466 -50.18 -0.01 22.63
CA HIS A 466 -51.53 0.50 22.84
C HIS A 466 -52.56 -0.63 22.84
N MET A 467 -52.60 -1.44 21.77
CA MET A 467 -53.51 -2.59 21.67
C MET A 467 -53.30 -3.60 22.81
N LYS A 468 -52.07 -3.80 23.28
CA LYS A 468 -51.78 -4.65 24.43
C LYS A 468 -52.37 -4.07 25.74
N SER A 469 -52.34 -2.75 25.92
CA SER A 469 -52.97 -2.09 27.07
C SER A 469 -54.50 -2.13 26.99
N GLU A 470 -55.08 -1.99 25.80
CA GLU A 470 -56.52 -2.17 25.57
C GLU A 470 -56.96 -3.61 25.87
N LEU A 471 -56.22 -4.62 25.40
CA LEU A 471 -56.48 -6.02 25.71
C LEU A 471 -56.43 -6.31 27.22
N ALA A 472 -55.47 -5.73 27.95
CA ALA A 472 -55.41 -5.86 29.41
C ALA A 472 -56.61 -5.19 30.10
N SER A 473 -57.05 -4.02 29.61
CA SER A 473 -58.25 -3.33 30.10
C SER A 473 -59.52 -4.16 29.86
N ILE A 474 -59.71 -4.67 28.64
CA ILE A 474 -60.84 -5.56 28.30
C ILE A 474 -60.81 -6.83 29.14
N GLN A 475 -59.63 -7.42 29.40
CA GLN A 475 -59.50 -8.62 30.22
C GLN A 475 -59.91 -8.37 31.69
N LEU A 476 -59.61 -7.20 32.26
CA LEU A 476 -60.09 -6.80 33.59
C LEU A 476 -61.63 -6.65 33.60
N ILE A 477 -62.21 -6.01 32.58
CA ILE A 477 -63.68 -5.88 32.45
C ILE A 477 -64.36 -7.25 32.34
N VAL A 478 -63.76 -8.20 31.62
CA VAL A 478 -64.28 -9.58 31.53
C VAL A 478 -64.21 -10.27 32.90
N GLN A 479 -63.10 -10.15 33.63
CA GLN A 479 -62.99 -10.71 34.99
C GLN A 479 -64.01 -10.12 35.97
N GLU A 480 -64.28 -8.82 35.88
CA GLU A 480 -65.35 -8.16 36.65
C GLU A 480 -66.73 -8.77 36.30
N LYS A 481 -67.04 -8.92 35.00
CA LYS A 481 -68.32 -9.53 34.56
C LYS A 481 -68.46 -11.01 34.92
N ASP A 482 -67.37 -11.77 34.92
CA ASP A 482 -67.37 -13.15 35.42
C ASP A 482 -67.64 -13.20 36.93
N SER A 483 -67.15 -12.21 37.70
CA SER A 483 -67.46 -12.08 39.13
C SER A 483 -68.92 -11.68 39.39
N ASP A 484 -69.47 -10.71 38.64
CA ASP A 484 -70.90 -10.35 38.66
C ASP A 484 -71.78 -11.58 38.39
N LEU A 485 -71.41 -12.38 37.38
CA LEU A 485 -72.15 -13.57 36.96
C LEU A 485 -72.04 -14.70 37.98
N SER A 486 -70.88 -14.86 38.63
CA SER A 486 -70.70 -15.78 39.76
C SER A 486 -71.60 -15.40 40.94
N ASP A 487 -71.64 -14.11 41.31
CA ASP A 487 -72.48 -13.62 42.40
C ASP A 487 -73.97 -13.74 42.09
N ALA A 488 -74.38 -13.45 40.84
CA ALA A 488 -75.75 -13.70 40.38
C ALA A 488 -76.12 -15.19 40.43
N LYS A 489 -75.19 -16.08 40.09
CA LYS A 489 -75.39 -17.54 40.18
C LYS A 489 -75.48 -18.02 41.62
N ASN A 490 -74.69 -17.46 42.54
CA ASN A 490 -74.78 -17.78 43.97
C ASN A 490 -76.14 -17.36 44.55
N LYS A 491 -76.61 -16.14 44.24
CA LYS A 491 -77.96 -15.67 44.60
C LYS A 491 -79.07 -16.56 44.02
N LEU A 492 -78.90 -17.09 42.81
CA LEU A 492 -79.85 -18.05 42.22
C LEU A 492 -79.88 -19.38 43.00
N VAL A 493 -78.73 -19.85 43.50
CA VAL A 493 -78.65 -21.05 44.35
C VAL A 493 -79.29 -20.79 45.73
N GLU A 494 -79.07 -19.61 46.32
CA GLU A 494 -79.73 -19.17 47.56
C GLU A 494 -81.26 -19.18 47.39
N LEU A 495 -81.78 -18.50 46.36
CA LEU A 495 -83.21 -18.51 46.03
C LEU A 495 -83.74 -19.92 45.73
N SER A 496 -82.96 -20.78 45.08
CA SER A 496 -83.35 -22.19 44.85
C SER A 496 -83.45 -22.98 46.16
N ASN A 497 -82.58 -22.71 47.13
CA ASN A 497 -82.64 -23.35 48.45
C ASN A 497 -83.83 -22.82 49.25
N GLU A 498 -84.12 -21.52 49.19
CA GLU A 498 -85.34 -20.93 49.75
C GLU A 498 -86.61 -21.54 49.16
N ILE A 499 -86.67 -21.73 47.83
CA ILE A 499 -87.79 -22.42 47.17
C ILE A 499 -87.95 -23.85 47.67
N VAL A 500 -86.85 -24.60 47.86
CA VAL A 500 -86.91 -25.96 48.43
C VAL A 500 -87.38 -25.95 49.88
N ALA A 501 -86.93 -25.00 50.70
CA ALA A 501 -87.38 -24.83 52.08
C ALA A 501 -88.88 -24.47 52.14
N LEU A 502 -89.35 -23.57 51.28
CA LEU A 502 -90.77 -23.24 51.14
C LEU A 502 -91.59 -24.45 50.68
N GLN A 503 -91.10 -25.26 49.73
CA GLN A 503 -91.76 -26.51 49.33
C GLN A 503 -91.85 -27.53 50.48
N GLN A 504 -90.82 -27.63 51.33
CA GLN A 504 -90.84 -28.48 52.52
C GLN A 504 -91.84 -27.97 53.57
N LEU A 505 -91.88 -26.65 53.80
CA LEU A 505 -92.85 -25.99 54.67
C LEU A 505 -94.29 -26.24 54.17
N THR A 506 -94.55 -26.06 52.87
CA THR A 506 -95.85 -26.34 52.26
C THR A 506 -96.24 -27.80 52.41
N LYS A 507 -95.34 -28.76 52.18
CA LYS A 507 -95.61 -30.19 52.43
C LYS A 507 -95.95 -30.45 53.89
N SER A 508 -95.18 -29.91 54.84
CA SER A 508 -95.48 -30.05 56.26
C SER A 508 -96.85 -29.44 56.65
N LYS A 509 -97.26 -28.35 55.99
CA LYS A 509 -98.59 -27.76 56.18
C LYS A 509 -99.71 -28.57 55.52
N GLU A 510 -99.45 -29.18 54.37
CA GLU A 510 -100.34 -30.14 53.70
C GLU A 510 -100.54 -31.38 54.59
N ASP A 511 -99.46 -31.96 55.13
CA ASP A 511 -99.50 -33.10 56.06
C ASP A 511 -100.29 -32.74 57.34
N GLN A 512 -100.11 -31.53 57.89
CA GLN A 512 -100.91 -31.02 59.02
C GLN A 512 -102.39 -30.87 58.66
N LEU A 513 -102.72 -30.42 57.44
CA LEU A 513 -104.11 -30.32 56.97
C LEU A 513 -104.74 -31.69 56.75
N VAL A 514 -104.00 -32.66 56.19
CA VAL A 514 -104.46 -34.04 56.05
C VAL A 514 -104.72 -34.67 57.42
N GLN A 515 -103.82 -34.47 58.38
CA GLN A 515 -104.01 -34.93 59.77
C GLN A 515 -105.22 -34.26 60.45
N ALA A 516 -105.38 -32.95 60.28
CA ALA A 516 -106.56 -32.26 60.79
C ALA A 516 -107.85 -32.78 60.14
N MET A 517 -107.84 -33.01 58.83
CA MET A 517 -108.99 -33.55 58.10
C MET A 517 -109.33 -34.98 58.51
N SER A 518 -108.33 -35.84 58.77
CA SER A 518 -108.60 -37.17 59.32
C SER A 518 -109.17 -37.10 60.73
N THR A 519 -108.65 -36.24 61.61
CA THR A 519 -109.23 -36.08 62.96
C THR A 519 -110.64 -35.50 62.93
N LEU A 520 -110.96 -34.62 61.97
CA LEU A 520 -112.33 -34.15 61.73
C LEU A 520 -113.23 -35.28 61.24
N GLN A 521 -112.73 -36.15 60.35
CA GLN A 521 -113.47 -37.34 59.93
C GLN A 521 -113.72 -38.32 61.08
N ASP A 522 -112.72 -38.61 61.92
CA ASP A 522 -112.89 -39.43 63.14
C ASP A 522 -113.93 -38.83 64.08
N LYS A 523 -113.98 -37.49 64.20
CA LYS A 523 -114.99 -36.77 64.99
C LYS A 523 -116.37 -36.80 64.35
N GLU A 524 -116.47 -36.73 63.02
CA GLU A 524 -117.72 -36.87 62.28
C GLU A 524 -118.26 -38.31 62.39
N GLU A 525 -117.42 -39.33 62.27
CA GLU A 525 -117.78 -40.73 62.53
C GLU A 525 -118.22 -40.92 63.99
N TYR A 526 -117.53 -40.30 64.96
CA TYR A 526 -117.96 -40.30 66.36
C TYR A 526 -119.29 -39.55 66.58
N ILE A 527 -119.55 -38.45 65.87
CA ILE A 527 -120.84 -37.74 65.89
C ILE A 527 -121.94 -38.61 65.27
N GLN A 528 -121.67 -39.34 64.19
CA GLN A 528 -122.61 -40.29 63.59
C GLN A 528 -122.91 -41.45 64.54
N ILE A 529 -121.91 -41.98 65.26
CA ILE A 529 -122.11 -42.98 66.32
C ILE A 529 -122.96 -42.39 67.45
N MET A 530 -122.63 -41.18 67.94
CA MET A 530 -123.44 -40.49 68.96
C MET A 530 -124.86 -40.19 68.47
N GLN A 531 -125.08 -39.94 67.18
CA GLN A 531 -126.41 -39.74 66.59
C GLN A 531 -127.18 -41.06 66.51
N GLN A 532 -126.53 -42.17 66.14
CA GLN A 532 -127.12 -43.51 66.21
C GLN A 532 -127.47 -43.90 67.66
N GLU A 533 -126.59 -43.59 68.63
CA GLU A 533 -126.87 -43.75 70.05
C GLU A 533 -127.99 -42.83 70.53
N LEU A 534 -128.04 -41.57 70.08
CA LEU A 534 -129.13 -40.62 70.40
C LEU A 534 -130.45 -41.04 69.79
N ASP A 535 -130.48 -41.64 68.60
CA ASP A 535 -131.70 -42.15 67.99
C ASP A 535 -132.13 -43.49 68.63
N TYR A 536 -131.20 -44.34 69.07
CA TYR A 536 -131.47 -45.48 69.94
C TYR A 536 -132.02 -45.04 71.31
N ILE A 537 -131.41 -44.03 71.92
CA ILE A 537 -131.87 -43.39 73.16
C ILE A 537 -133.22 -42.69 72.93
N ARG A 538 -133.49 -42.09 71.77
CA ARG A 538 -134.81 -41.52 71.42
C ARG A 538 -135.88 -42.57 71.28
N LEU A 539 -135.59 -43.69 70.62
CA LEU A 539 -136.51 -44.82 70.51
C LEU A 539 -136.88 -45.32 71.91
N ARG A 540 -135.86 -45.51 72.76
CA ARG A 540 -136.03 -45.88 74.17
C ARG A 540 -136.63 -44.78 75.03
N SER A 541 -136.44 -43.50 74.66
CA SER A 541 -137.08 -42.38 75.31
C SER A 541 -138.54 -42.26 74.92
N LEU A 542 -138.96 -42.69 73.72
CA LEU A 542 -140.37 -42.80 73.34
C LEU A 542 -141.06 -43.90 74.16
N GLU A 543 -140.41 -45.05 74.35
CA GLU A 543 -140.85 -46.08 75.32
C GLU A 543 -140.94 -45.50 76.74
N ALA A 544 -139.93 -44.75 77.18
CA ALA A 544 -139.96 -44.07 78.48
C ALA A 544 -140.99 -42.92 78.52
N THR A 545 -141.32 -42.27 77.40
CA THR A 545 -142.31 -41.17 77.34
C THR A 545 -143.71 -41.70 77.57
N SER A 546 -144.01 -42.92 77.10
CA SER A 546 -145.22 -43.67 77.46
C SER A 546 -145.34 -43.88 78.98
N VAL A 547 -144.23 -44.14 79.67
CA VAL A 547 -144.18 -44.30 81.14
C VAL A 547 -144.21 -42.94 81.86
N VAL A 548 -143.52 -41.93 81.32
CA VAL A 548 -143.43 -40.57 81.88
C VAL A 548 -144.71 -39.76 81.69
N GLN A 549 -145.55 -40.08 80.70
CA GLN A 549 -146.94 -39.55 80.62
C GLN A 549 -147.76 -39.87 81.88
N LYS A 550 -147.35 -40.87 82.68
CA LYS A 550 -147.95 -41.26 83.95
C LYS A 550 -147.29 -40.60 85.18
N ILE A 551 -146.14 -39.95 85.01
CA ILE A 551 -145.32 -39.33 86.07
C ILE A 551 -145.30 -37.80 85.96
N ALA A 552 -145.44 -37.24 84.75
CA ALA A 552 -145.49 -35.81 84.43
C ALA A 552 -146.80 -35.11 84.85
N ARG A 553 -147.30 -35.43 86.05
CA ARG A 553 -148.25 -34.59 86.81
C ARG A 553 -147.62 -33.96 88.06
N LEU A 554 -146.40 -34.35 88.44
CA LEU A 554 -145.75 -33.89 89.66
C LEU A 554 -144.28 -33.56 89.45
N THR A 555 -144.02 -32.25 89.41
CA THR A 555 -142.82 -31.54 89.92
C THR A 555 -141.97 -30.85 88.86
N ASP A 556 -141.76 -29.55 89.09
CA ASP A 556 -141.17 -28.55 88.21
C ASP A 556 -139.82 -28.04 88.79
N LYS A 557 -138.85 -27.75 87.89
CA LYS A 557 -137.70 -26.79 88.00
C LYS A 557 -136.35 -27.14 88.69
N LEU A 558 -135.28 -26.63 88.05
CA LEU A 558 -133.89 -26.26 88.48
C LEU A 558 -132.67 -27.19 88.14
N VAL A 559 -131.45 -26.63 87.89
CA VAL A 559 -130.93 -26.17 86.56
C VAL A 559 -129.45 -25.61 86.59
N ILE A 560 -128.55 -26.10 85.68
CA ILE A 560 -127.41 -25.42 84.94
C ILE A 560 -125.93 -25.23 85.49
N SER A 561 -124.96 -25.24 84.52
CA SER A 561 -123.62 -24.53 84.37
C SER A 561 -122.23 -25.13 84.82
N VAL A 562 -121.02 -24.84 84.25
CA VAL A 562 -120.52 -24.36 82.89
C VAL A 562 -118.94 -24.22 82.78
N GLU A 563 -118.35 -24.33 81.55
CA GLU A 563 -117.10 -23.79 80.85
C GLU A 563 -115.64 -23.64 81.44
N GLY A 564 -114.62 -23.55 80.52
CA GLY A 564 -113.22 -22.99 80.72
C GLY A 564 -112.12 -23.40 79.67
N GLU A 565 -111.13 -22.53 79.32
CA GLU A 565 -110.25 -22.60 78.09
C GLU A 565 -108.71 -22.21 78.22
N GLU A 566 -107.90 -22.52 77.18
CA GLU A 566 -106.76 -21.79 76.47
C GLU A 566 -105.24 -21.56 76.89
N GLU A 567 -104.37 -21.52 75.82
CA GLU A 567 -103.15 -20.69 75.43
C GLU A 567 -101.59 -20.90 75.73
N GLU A 568 -100.76 -20.37 74.76
CA GLU A 568 -99.39 -19.70 74.77
C GLU A 568 -97.98 -20.23 74.23
N ALA A 569 -97.37 -19.43 73.30
CA ALA A 569 -96.00 -18.87 72.98
C ALA A 569 -94.53 -19.52 72.90
N LEU A 570 -93.82 -19.21 71.78
CA LEU A 570 -92.42 -18.69 71.46
C LEU A 570 -91.01 -19.30 71.86
N THR A 571 -89.99 -19.23 70.95
CA THR A 571 -88.59 -18.61 71.04
C THR A 571 -87.54 -18.99 69.93
N ASN A 572 -86.35 -18.33 69.86
CA ASN A 572 -85.30 -18.32 68.77
C ASN A 572 -83.97 -19.05 69.11
N ASP A 573 -83.03 -19.33 68.15
CA ASP A 573 -81.62 -18.79 68.14
C ASP A 573 -80.61 -19.23 67.00
N THR A 574 -79.54 -18.43 66.84
CA THR A 574 -78.16 -18.66 66.24
C THR A 574 -77.85 -18.73 64.73
N ASP A 575 -76.76 -18.02 64.34
CA ASP A 575 -76.11 -17.98 63.00
C ASP A 575 -74.57 -17.93 63.17
N TYR A 576 -73.80 -18.66 62.34
CA TYR A 576 -72.34 -18.88 62.53
C TYR A 576 -71.51 -19.07 61.24
N SER A 577 -72.08 -19.00 60.03
CA SER A 577 -71.41 -19.52 58.82
C SER A 577 -70.60 -18.49 58.00
N ALA A 578 -71.01 -17.21 57.99
CA ALA A 578 -70.56 -16.24 57.00
C ALA A 578 -69.08 -15.78 57.11
N ALA A 579 -68.46 -15.87 58.30
CA ALA A 579 -67.10 -15.37 58.51
C ALA A 579 -66.00 -16.23 57.86
N PHE A 580 -66.21 -17.56 57.82
CA PHE A 580 -65.18 -18.52 57.43
C PHE A 580 -64.83 -18.47 55.93
N MET A 581 -65.83 -18.25 55.07
CA MET A 581 -65.63 -18.25 53.61
C MET A 581 -64.89 -16.99 53.12
N LYS A 582 -65.14 -15.82 53.72
CA LYS A 582 -64.41 -14.58 53.40
C LYS A 582 -62.93 -14.67 53.75
N GLN A 583 -62.60 -15.31 54.88
CA GLN A 583 -61.21 -15.50 55.29
C GLN A 583 -60.44 -16.39 54.30
N LYS A 584 -61.05 -17.50 53.86
CA LYS A 584 -60.47 -18.42 52.87
C LYS A 584 -60.23 -17.79 51.49
N GLN A 585 -61.07 -16.83 51.08
CA GLN A 585 -60.91 -16.11 49.80
C GLN A 585 -59.78 -15.07 49.85
N LEU A 586 -59.58 -14.42 50.99
CA LEU A 586 -58.44 -13.53 51.21
C LEU A 586 -57.12 -14.31 51.29
N GLU A 587 -57.11 -15.50 51.89
CA GLU A 587 -55.92 -16.36 51.94
C GLU A 587 -55.44 -16.78 50.54
N THR A 588 -56.33 -17.14 49.61
CA THR A 588 -55.93 -17.53 48.25
C THR A 588 -55.43 -16.35 47.40
N GLN A 589 -56.02 -15.16 47.56
CA GLN A 589 -55.50 -13.94 46.93
C GLN A 589 -54.12 -13.56 47.47
N LEU A 590 -53.93 -13.66 48.79
CA LEU A 590 -52.66 -13.37 49.45
C LEU A 590 -51.57 -14.36 49.02
N GLU A 591 -51.91 -15.64 48.83
CA GLU A 591 -50.98 -16.65 48.29
C GLU A 591 -50.62 -16.41 46.81
N MET A 592 -51.57 -15.96 45.98
CA MET A 592 -51.28 -15.56 44.59
C MET A 592 -50.33 -14.36 44.53
N VAL A 593 -50.53 -13.36 45.40
CA VAL A 593 -49.67 -12.17 45.47
C VAL A 593 -48.27 -12.53 45.99
N LYS A 594 -48.15 -13.45 46.97
CA LYS A 594 -46.84 -13.99 47.39
C LYS A 594 -46.10 -14.70 46.25
N GLU A 595 -46.81 -15.46 45.41
CA GLU A 595 -46.16 -16.19 44.31
C GLU A 595 -45.74 -15.25 43.17
N LEU A 596 -46.55 -14.24 42.85
CA LEU A 596 -46.14 -13.16 41.94
C LEU A 596 -44.96 -12.35 42.49
N LEU A 597 -44.93 -12.11 43.80
CA LEU A 597 -43.79 -11.44 44.46
C LEU A 597 -42.53 -12.31 44.34
N ARG A 598 -42.60 -13.61 44.63
CA ARG A 598 -41.48 -14.55 44.41
C ARG A 598 -41.00 -14.59 42.97
N GLN A 599 -41.93 -14.61 42.01
CA GLN A 599 -41.57 -14.57 40.60
C GLN A 599 -40.81 -13.27 40.24
N LYS A 600 -41.24 -12.12 40.78
CA LYS A 600 -40.57 -10.83 40.57
C LYS A 600 -39.23 -10.72 41.32
N GLU A 601 -39.11 -11.32 42.50
CA GLU A 601 -37.83 -11.46 43.21
C GLU A 601 -36.84 -12.32 42.41
N MET A 602 -37.30 -13.41 41.80
CA MET A 602 -36.47 -14.25 40.92
C MET A 602 -36.03 -13.51 39.64
N GLU A 603 -36.96 -12.81 38.97
CA GLU A 603 -36.63 -11.97 37.81
C GLU A 603 -35.64 -10.84 38.17
N PHE A 604 -35.77 -10.24 39.37
CA PHE A 604 -34.85 -9.24 39.88
C PHE A 604 -33.46 -9.83 40.16
N LEU A 605 -33.38 -11.02 40.76
CA LEU A 605 -32.12 -11.72 40.99
C LEU A 605 -31.44 -12.13 39.66
N ASP A 606 -32.21 -12.49 38.64
CA ASP A 606 -31.67 -12.73 37.29
C ASP A 606 -31.14 -11.44 36.64
N ALA A 607 -31.88 -10.35 36.71
CA ALA A 607 -31.42 -9.04 36.25
C ALA A 607 -30.16 -8.58 37.01
N GLN A 608 -30.10 -8.80 38.32
CA GLN A 608 -28.94 -8.49 39.15
C GLN A 608 -27.71 -9.33 38.75
N ARG A 609 -27.89 -10.63 38.48
CA ARG A 609 -26.82 -11.51 37.96
C ARG A 609 -26.29 -11.05 36.60
N VAL A 610 -27.18 -10.66 35.68
CA VAL A 610 -26.77 -10.10 34.38
C VAL A 610 -26.02 -8.77 34.56
N LEU A 611 -26.48 -7.91 35.47
CA LEU A 611 -25.82 -6.64 35.80
C LEU A 611 -24.40 -6.88 36.36
N THR A 612 -24.22 -7.83 37.28
CA THR A 612 -22.88 -8.15 37.83
C THR A 612 -21.94 -8.68 36.76
N VAL A 613 -22.40 -9.54 35.84
CA VAL A 613 -21.57 -10.00 34.71
C VAL A 613 -21.18 -8.84 33.80
N LYS A 614 -22.08 -7.88 33.53
CA LYS A 614 -21.74 -6.68 32.75
C LYS A 614 -20.80 -5.72 33.47
N GLN A 615 -20.89 -5.64 34.80
CA GLN A 615 -19.92 -4.90 35.62
C GLN A 615 -18.52 -5.54 35.54
N GLU A 616 -18.43 -6.88 35.63
CA GLU A 616 -17.17 -7.62 35.49
C GLU A 616 -16.57 -7.48 34.07
N GLU A 617 -17.40 -7.52 33.02
CA GLU A 617 -16.97 -7.24 31.64
C GLU A 617 -16.39 -5.81 31.51
N LEU A 618 -17.05 -4.82 32.09
CA LEU A 618 -16.59 -3.42 32.09
C LEU A 618 -15.27 -3.26 32.86
N GLU A 619 -15.13 -3.87 34.04
CA GLU A 619 -13.86 -3.89 34.77
C GLU A 619 -12.74 -4.57 33.97
N ALA A 620 -13.03 -5.66 33.26
CA ALA A 620 -12.06 -6.32 32.39
C ALA A 620 -11.70 -5.48 31.15
N VAL A 621 -12.59 -4.61 30.66
CA VAL A 621 -12.26 -3.59 29.65
C VAL A 621 -11.40 -2.48 30.26
N HIS A 622 -11.73 -1.98 31.45
CA HIS A 622 -10.99 -0.92 32.13
C HIS A 622 -9.55 -1.35 32.43
N ARG A 623 -9.35 -2.54 33.02
CA ARG A 623 -8.01 -3.11 33.27
C ARG A 623 -7.19 -3.30 31.97
N ARG A 624 -7.83 -3.59 30.83
CA ARG A 624 -7.16 -3.65 29.51
C ARG A 624 -6.76 -2.27 29.01
N TRP A 625 -7.57 -1.25 29.27
CA TRP A 625 -7.20 0.15 29.01
C TRP A 625 -6.04 0.60 29.89
N ASP A 626 -6.07 0.34 31.19
CA ASP A 626 -4.96 0.68 32.12
C ASP A 626 -3.64 0.03 31.71
N MET A 627 -3.67 -1.22 31.23
CA MET A 627 -2.47 -1.90 30.71
C MET A 627 -1.95 -1.21 29.46
N ARG A 628 -2.84 -0.83 28.53
CA ARG A 628 -2.48 -0.15 27.28
C ARG A 628 -1.96 1.28 27.53
N GLU A 629 -2.51 1.98 28.50
CA GLU A 629 -2.03 3.29 28.94
C GLU A 629 -0.63 3.18 29.56
N LYS A 630 -0.38 2.19 30.42
CA LYS A 630 0.96 1.91 30.96
C LYS A 630 1.97 1.46 29.90
N GLU A 631 1.53 0.72 28.88
CA GLU A 631 2.36 0.41 27.70
C GLU A 631 2.72 1.68 26.93
N LEU A 632 1.78 2.59 26.69
CA LEU A 632 2.03 3.88 26.04
C LEU A 632 2.97 4.77 26.87
N GLU A 633 2.74 4.90 28.17
CA GLU A 633 3.62 5.67 29.07
C GLU A 633 5.04 5.08 29.13
N LYS A 634 5.17 3.75 29.00
CA LYS A 634 6.48 3.08 28.88
C LYS A 634 7.15 3.36 27.54
N MET A 635 6.41 3.30 26.43
CA MET A 635 6.90 3.65 25.09
C MET A 635 7.34 5.12 25.02
N GLU A 636 6.59 6.03 25.62
CA GLU A 636 6.95 7.45 25.73
C GLU A 636 8.26 7.64 26.52
N LYS A 637 8.40 6.98 27.67
CA LYS A 637 9.66 6.98 28.46
C LYS A 637 10.82 6.30 27.73
N GLU A 638 10.57 5.38 26.80
CA GLU A 638 11.58 4.80 25.91
C GLU A 638 11.99 5.80 24.82
N LEU A 639 11.03 6.47 24.16
CA LEU A 639 11.30 7.53 23.18
C LEU A 639 12.08 8.71 23.79
N PHE A 640 11.76 9.14 25.02
CA PHE A 640 12.55 10.18 25.71
C PHE A 640 13.98 9.72 26.00
N ARG A 641 14.20 8.46 26.40
CA ARG A 641 15.55 7.92 26.60
C ARG A 641 16.33 7.77 25.29
N ASP A 642 15.65 7.41 24.21
CA ASP A 642 16.26 7.31 22.88
C ASP A 642 16.59 8.71 22.32
N ALA A 643 15.76 9.72 22.60
CA ALA A 643 16.03 11.12 22.29
C ALA A 643 17.22 11.66 23.09
N ASP A 644 17.24 11.49 24.42
CA ASP A 644 18.40 11.80 25.29
C ASP A 644 19.67 11.06 24.83
N GLY A 645 19.52 9.82 24.36
CA GLY A 645 20.60 9.00 23.83
C GLY A 645 21.14 9.56 22.50
N LEU A 646 20.24 9.99 21.61
CA LEU A 646 20.59 10.63 20.34
C LEU A 646 21.23 12.00 20.55
N GLU A 647 20.75 12.80 21.52
CA GLU A 647 21.34 14.09 21.91
C GLU A 647 22.73 13.92 22.52
N LYS A 648 22.94 12.88 23.35
CA LYS A 648 24.28 12.51 23.85
C LYS A 648 25.19 12.02 22.73
N LEU A 649 24.70 11.21 21.79
CA LEU A 649 25.47 10.79 20.62
C LEU A 649 25.82 11.95 19.70
N TYR A 650 24.90 12.91 19.52
CA TYR A 650 25.13 14.14 18.76
C TYR A 650 26.17 15.02 19.48
N SER A 651 26.06 15.18 20.79
CA SER A 651 27.02 15.90 21.62
C SER A 651 28.42 15.26 21.59
N LEU A 652 28.51 13.92 21.72
CA LEU A 652 29.77 13.17 21.60
C LEU A 652 30.35 13.19 20.18
N ALA A 653 29.50 13.19 19.16
CA ALA A 653 29.93 13.40 17.78
C ALA A 653 30.49 14.81 17.61
N GLN A 654 29.79 15.84 18.09
CA GLN A 654 30.21 17.23 18.01
C GLN A 654 31.45 17.53 18.86
N GLU A 655 31.65 16.87 20.00
CA GLU A 655 32.88 16.93 20.79
C GLU A 655 34.06 16.26 20.07
N ARG A 656 33.82 15.10 19.45
CA ARG A 656 34.84 14.36 18.67
C ARG A 656 35.19 15.04 17.34
N ILE A 657 34.25 15.81 16.77
CA ILE A 657 34.41 16.60 15.56
C ILE A 657 35.02 17.99 15.89
N GLY A 658 34.72 18.54 17.07
CA GLY A 658 35.18 19.85 17.52
C GLY A 658 34.71 20.96 16.59
N ASN A 659 35.59 21.93 16.34
CA ASN A 659 35.34 23.00 15.35
C ASN A 659 35.62 22.58 13.90
N ARG A 660 36.10 21.35 13.65
CA ARG A 660 36.42 20.88 12.29
C ARG A 660 35.13 20.44 11.60
N SER A 661 34.94 20.76 10.33
CA SER A 661 33.80 20.22 9.58
C SER A 661 33.97 18.71 9.32
N VAL A 662 32.85 18.00 9.09
CA VAL A 662 32.89 16.60 8.62
C VAL A 662 33.65 16.49 7.28
N GLY A 663 33.67 17.57 6.48
CA GLY A 663 34.51 17.69 5.29
C GLY A 663 36.00 17.70 5.60
N GLU A 664 36.45 18.45 6.59
CA GLU A 664 37.87 18.45 7.03
C GLU A 664 38.33 17.08 7.54
N LEU A 665 37.49 16.36 8.30
CA LEU A 665 37.83 14.99 8.74
C LEU A 665 37.85 13.99 7.58
N ALA A 666 37.00 14.18 6.55
CA ALA A 666 37.05 13.38 5.34
C ALA A 666 38.32 13.68 4.51
N ILE A 667 38.74 14.94 4.44
CA ILE A 667 40.00 15.36 3.80
C ILE A 667 41.20 14.80 4.56
N GLU A 668 41.26 14.96 5.88
CA GLU A 668 42.31 14.41 6.75
C GLU A 668 42.43 12.90 6.58
N LYS A 669 41.30 12.17 6.53
CA LYS A 669 41.28 10.73 6.24
C LYS A 669 41.81 10.40 4.84
N LEU A 670 41.33 11.07 3.80
CA LEU A 670 41.79 10.85 2.41
C LEU A 670 43.28 11.18 2.24
N GLN A 671 43.79 12.16 2.99
CA GLN A 671 45.18 12.56 2.97
C GLN A 671 46.08 11.54 3.70
N ILE A 672 45.62 10.94 4.79
CA ILE A 672 46.26 9.78 5.44
C ILE A 672 46.24 8.55 4.50
N GLU A 673 45.13 8.31 3.81
CA GLU A 673 44.99 7.19 2.86
C GLU A 673 45.91 7.38 1.64
N ALA A 674 46.06 8.61 1.15
CA ALA A 674 47.02 8.96 0.12
C ALA A 674 48.48 8.75 0.58
N THR A 675 48.88 9.24 1.76
CA THR A 675 50.26 9.03 2.25
C THR A 675 50.56 7.57 2.53
N GLN A 676 49.56 6.77 2.95
CA GLN A 676 49.72 5.32 3.07
C GLN A 676 49.94 4.66 1.70
N LEU A 677 49.14 5.01 0.69
CA LEU A 677 49.31 4.49 -0.68
C LEU A 677 50.64 4.91 -1.32
N GLU A 678 51.12 6.12 -1.04
CA GLU A 678 52.46 6.59 -1.45
C GLU A 678 53.57 5.79 -0.75
N ALA A 679 53.44 5.51 0.55
CA ALA A 679 54.38 4.66 1.28
C ALA A 679 54.37 3.20 0.79
N GLU A 680 53.19 2.65 0.46
CA GLU A 680 53.05 1.32 -0.15
C GLU A 680 53.66 1.28 -1.56
N ALA A 681 53.46 2.31 -2.38
CA ALA A 681 54.09 2.44 -3.69
C ALA A 681 55.62 2.57 -3.58
N ALA A 682 56.13 3.40 -2.67
CA ALA A 682 57.56 3.58 -2.43
C ALA A 682 58.22 2.30 -1.93
N THR A 683 57.63 1.60 -0.95
CA THR A 683 58.15 0.31 -0.46
C THR A 683 58.08 -0.79 -1.52
N THR A 684 57.08 -0.76 -2.40
CA THR A 684 56.99 -1.70 -3.54
C THR A 684 58.05 -1.39 -4.61
N ALA A 685 58.33 -0.11 -4.88
CA ALA A 685 59.41 0.31 -5.78
C ALA A 685 60.80 -0.07 -5.22
N LEU A 686 61.05 0.18 -3.92
CA LEU A 686 62.28 -0.23 -3.23
C LEU A 686 62.46 -1.75 -3.25
N ARG A 687 61.39 -2.53 -3.02
CA ARG A 687 61.41 -4.00 -3.15
C ARG A 687 61.79 -4.42 -4.56
N LYS A 688 61.18 -3.82 -5.59
CA LYS A 688 61.50 -4.09 -7.00
C LYS A 688 62.94 -3.73 -7.36
N ILE A 689 63.48 -2.64 -6.80
CA ILE A 689 64.90 -2.28 -6.95
C ILE A 689 65.79 -3.33 -6.29
N ALA A 690 65.49 -3.74 -5.05
CA ALA A 690 66.23 -4.81 -4.36
C ALA A 690 66.17 -6.14 -5.14
N ASP A 691 65.03 -6.50 -5.73
CA ASP A 691 64.87 -7.68 -6.57
C ASP A 691 65.72 -7.60 -7.86
N MET A 692 65.73 -6.43 -8.53
CA MET A 692 66.60 -6.18 -9.69
C MET A 692 68.08 -6.21 -9.31
N THR A 693 68.47 -5.66 -8.16
CA THR A 693 69.85 -5.73 -7.64
C THR A 693 70.25 -7.17 -7.34
N ASN A 694 69.35 -7.96 -6.76
CA ASN A 694 69.56 -9.39 -6.52
C ASN A 694 69.63 -10.20 -7.82
N GLN A 695 68.88 -9.83 -8.86
CA GLN A 695 69.00 -10.42 -10.21
C GLN A 695 70.35 -10.06 -10.85
N LEU A 696 70.74 -8.78 -10.85
CA LEU A 696 72.04 -8.34 -11.39
C LEU A 696 73.23 -8.99 -10.67
N LEU A 697 73.14 -9.18 -9.34
CA LEU A 697 74.12 -9.96 -8.59
C LEU A 697 74.12 -11.44 -9.03
N LYS A 698 72.95 -12.08 -9.18
CA LYS A 698 72.82 -13.46 -9.69
C LYS A 698 73.43 -13.62 -11.09
N ASP A 699 73.14 -12.70 -12.00
CA ASP A 699 73.63 -12.72 -13.38
C ASP A 699 75.14 -12.44 -13.44
N GLY A 700 75.65 -11.59 -12.55
CA GLY A 700 77.08 -11.38 -12.32
C GLY A 700 77.84 -12.65 -11.91
N TYR A 701 77.21 -13.53 -11.12
CA TYR A 701 77.77 -14.85 -10.77
C TYR A 701 77.49 -15.93 -11.82
N ALA A 702 76.50 -15.75 -12.71
CA ALA A 702 76.14 -16.70 -13.76
C ALA A 702 76.95 -16.53 -15.06
N SER A 703 77.59 -15.39 -15.28
CA SER A 703 78.37 -15.07 -16.50
C SER A 703 79.75 -15.78 -16.55
N SER A 704 79.78 -17.07 -16.27
CA SER A 704 80.96 -17.94 -16.37
C SER A 704 80.60 -19.39 -16.76
N ASN A 705 79.74 -19.56 -17.77
CA ASN A 705 79.84 -20.66 -18.76
C ASN A 705 78.81 -20.58 -19.90
N SER A 706 79.23 -20.99 -21.12
CA SER A 706 78.41 -21.41 -22.28
C SER A 706 77.40 -20.38 -22.87
N GLY A 707 77.57 -19.76 -24.04
CA GLY A 707 78.13 -20.24 -25.30
C GLY A 707 77.05 -20.29 -26.42
N THR A 708 77.26 -19.55 -27.54
CA THR A 708 76.56 -19.67 -28.86
C THR A 708 75.04 -19.40 -28.94
N SER A 709 74.44 -18.84 -30.01
CA SER A 709 74.95 -18.27 -31.29
C SER A 709 73.93 -17.32 -31.96
N SER A 710 74.38 -16.57 -32.97
CA SER A 710 73.59 -16.07 -34.12
C SER A 710 72.53 -14.96 -33.93
N PHE A 711 72.90 -13.73 -34.30
CA PHE A 711 72.13 -12.97 -35.31
C PHE A 711 73.05 -12.01 -36.11
N VAL A 712 72.64 -11.65 -37.33
CA VAL A 712 73.45 -10.95 -38.36
C VAL A 712 72.92 -9.52 -38.59
N PRO A 713 73.77 -8.50 -38.93
CA PRO A 713 73.39 -7.09 -38.89
C PRO A 713 73.10 -6.47 -40.28
N PRO A 714 72.70 -5.19 -40.33
CA PRO A 714 73.01 -4.28 -41.43
C PRO A 714 74.10 -3.25 -41.08
N ILE A 715 74.75 -2.74 -42.13
CA ILE A 715 75.92 -1.84 -42.17
C ILE A 715 75.43 -0.37 -42.29
N GLY A 716 76.12 0.68 -41.82
CA GLY A 716 77.43 0.73 -41.14
C GLY A 716 77.94 2.16 -40.87
N GLU A 717 79.18 2.45 -41.28
CA GLU A 717 79.97 3.70 -41.10
C GLU A 717 80.60 3.96 -39.71
N VAL A 718 81.64 3.15 -39.43
CA VAL A 718 83.01 3.56 -39.08
C VAL A 718 83.23 4.98 -38.51
N GLU A 719 83.68 5.04 -37.25
CA GLU A 719 84.97 5.70 -36.94
C GLU A 719 85.71 5.05 -35.74
N LYS A 720 87.02 5.27 -35.64
CA LYS A 720 87.96 4.48 -34.81
C LYS A 720 88.23 5.11 -33.44
N GLY A 721 88.42 4.30 -32.39
CA GLY A 721 89.05 4.80 -31.16
C GLY A 721 89.28 3.80 -30.01
N GLY A 722 90.51 3.28 -29.90
CA GLY A 722 91.23 2.89 -28.67
C GLY A 722 90.49 2.24 -27.47
N GLY A 723 90.80 0.97 -27.17
CA GLY A 723 90.25 0.27 -26.00
C GLY A 723 90.85 0.68 -24.64
N SER A 724 90.03 0.59 -23.58
CA SER A 724 90.46 0.53 -22.15
C SER A 724 89.29 0.24 -21.17
N ASN A 725 88.44 -0.75 -21.48
CA ASN A 725 87.19 -1.01 -20.74
C ASN A 725 87.28 -2.14 -19.68
N LEU A 726 88.29 -2.10 -18.80
CA LEU A 726 88.31 -2.96 -17.60
C LEU A 726 88.45 -2.19 -16.28
N ASN A 727 88.96 -0.96 -16.28
CA ASN A 727 89.15 -0.17 -15.05
C ASN A 727 88.00 0.79 -14.70
N LYS A 728 87.07 1.05 -15.63
CA LYS A 728 85.91 1.94 -15.39
C LYS A 728 84.80 1.28 -14.57
N ASN A 729 84.64 -0.04 -14.69
CA ASN A 729 83.54 -0.75 -14.03
C ASN A 729 83.70 -0.80 -12.51
N PHE A 730 84.93 -0.87 -11.98
CA PHE A 730 85.18 -0.88 -10.54
C PHE A 730 84.92 0.50 -9.90
N ASP A 731 85.30 1.58 -10.60
CA ASP A 731 85.07 2.96 -10.14
C ASP A 731 83.58 3.35 -10.21
N VAL A 732 82.83 2.78 -11.16
CA VAL A 732 81.35 2.86 -11.19
C VAL A 732 80.75 2.05 -10.04
N LEU A 733 81.23 0.83 -9.76
CA LEU A 733 80.70 0.00 -8.67
C LEU A 733 80.84 0.70 -7.30
N VAL A 734 82.02 1.25 -7.01
CA VAL A 734 82.30 1.99 -5.76
C VAL A 734 81.50 3.29 -5.66
N LYS A 735 81.19 3.94 -6.79
CA LYS A 735 80.26 5.09 -6.81
C LYS A 735 78.82 4.66 -6.52
N THR A 736 78.33 3.59 -7.16
CA THR A 736 77.00 3.05 -6.88
C THR A 736 76.86 2.56 -5.44
N GLU A 737 77.91 1.98 -4.84
CA GLU A 737 77.90 1.55 -3.45
C GLU A 737 77.84 2.75 -2.47
N LYS A 738 78.57 3.84 -2.77
CA LYS A 738 78.46 5.11 -2.03
C LYS A 738 77.11 5.80 -2.21
N GLU A 739 76.53 5.76 -3.40
CA GLU A 739 75.21 6.34 -3.67
C GLU A 739 74.10 5.52 -3.00
N VAL A 740 74.19 4.19 -2.99
CA VAL A 740 73.28 3.32 -2.23
C VAL A 740 73.42 3.55 -0.72
N ALA A 741 74.65 3.67 -0.19
CA ALA A 741 74.86 4.03 1.21
C ALA A 741 74.30 5.42 1.56
N GLY A 742 74.43 6.39 0.64
CA GLY A 742 73.83 7.72 0.76
C GLY A 742 72.30 7.69 0.76
N LEU A 743 71.69 6.87 -0.11
CA LEU A 743 70.24 6.66 -0.14
C LEU A 743 69.73 5.96 1.14
N PHE A 744 70.45 4.98 1.68
CA PHE A 744 70.12 4.38 2.97
C PHE A 744 70.17 5.40 4.12
N ALA A 745 71.22 6.22 4.20
CA ALA A 745 71.32 7.26 5.23
C ALA A 745 70.22 8.34 5.09
N LEU A 746 69.85 8.69 3.85
CA LEU A 746 68.77 9.64 3.58
C LEU A 746 67.40 9.05 3.92
N THR A 747 67.19 7.74 3.68
CA THR A 747 65.98 7.01 4.09
C THR A 747 65.89 6.90 5.61
N GLU A 748 66.99 6.62 6.30
CA GLU A 748 67.04 6.56 7.78
C GLU A 748 66.75 7.94 8.42
N ASN A 749 67.22 9.03 7.81
CA ASN A 749 66.87 10.38 8.23
C ASN A 749 65.39 10.71 7.99
N LEU A 750 64.83 10.38 6.83
CA LEU A 750 63.40 10.58 6.54
C LEU A 750 62.50 9.78 7.49
N VAL A 751 62.89 8.55 7.89
CA VAL A 751 62.16 7.75 8.88
C VAL A 751 62.19 8.40 10.27
N LYS A 752 63.32 8.99 10.67
CA LYS A 752 63.43 9.76 11.93
C LYS A 752 62.63 11.05 11.90
N GLU A 753 62.63 11.75 10.76
CA GLU A 753 61.93 13.01 10.55
C GLU A 753 60.40 12.82 10.45
N ALA A 754 59.94 11.68 9.94
CA ALA A 754 58.55 11.25 9.96
C ALA A 754 58.05 10.79 11.34
N GLY A 755 58.90 10.78 12.38
CA GLY A 755 58.53 10.41 13.75
C GLY A 755 58.17 8.92 13.95
N ILE A 756 58.44 8.07 12.97
CA ILE A 756 58.16 6.64 13.04
C ILE A 756 59.25 5.99 13.89
N SER A 757 59.01 5.93 15.20
CA SER A 757 59.82 5.13 16.12
C SER A 757 59.87 3.68 15.63
N SER A 758 61.09 3.20 15.35
CA SER A 758 61.33 1.82 14.93
C SER A 758 60.76 0.83 15.95
N PHE A 759 59.69 0.12 15.58
CA PHE A 759 59.29 -1.08 16.30
C PHE A 759 60.36 -2.15 16.06
N SER A 760 61.14 -2.42 17.11
CA SER A 760 62.02 -3.57 17.22
C SER A 760 61.37 -4.61 18.13
N GLU A 761 60.26 -5.19 17.66
CA GLU A 761 59.81 -6.58 17.91
C GLU A 761 58.59 -6.90 17.03
#